data_AF-A0A523WUZ5-F1
#
_entry.id   AF-A0A523WUZ5-F1
#
_cell.length_a   1.000
_cell.length_b   1.000
_cell.length_c   1.000
_cell.angle_alpha   90.00
_cell.angle_beta   90.00
_cell.angle_gamma   90.00
#
_symmetry.space_group_name_H-M   'P 1'
#
loop_
_entity.id
_entity.type
_entity.pdbx_description
1 polymer ?
#
loop_
_entity_poly.entity_id
_entity_poly.type
_entity_poly.pdbx_seq_one_letter_code
_entity_poly.pdbx_strand_id
1 'polypeptide(L)'
;MKRKFICFALVLFSISVLPAFSSKEKTSAKDLPERYKKWLEQEVVYIITPKEREVFLQLEGTRERDLFIEAFWKHRDPDSITFENEFKEEHYRRISYANKWLGRGTPTAGWKTQMGRIHIILGAPKFIERYENETEVYPTVVWFYQGMSKYGLPDAFNVVFFKEYGSGDYELYSPLKDGPQKLLIHYFGDPRDYLSAFNQLKNIRPQLAQTSLTLLPGESWHTMTPSMASEILMSNIDMKPQKAVKDDYAEKLLKYKDIIEVEYSANYIDNNNLVSVLQDKSGISFVHYLIEPYKLSINLVEDKYYTTLEISGKISDLKGKIIYQFNKSIPIQFGEEELNKIKTKPFSLQDIFPLVEGNYKFNLLLKNRVSKEFTSFERDLIIPSFQSSAEMTRLILAPHIKNVSSTTSHKPFKVGDVQIYPSPGNEFSVRDKLFIFFQIPGISEEVRENGRLQFIFYKGDQEFRREEREIKSYPQKGQFLEEFSLEHFPPDFYRVEVNVFSNENKIILIEQAYFSISLSELIPRPFIYSELAPSSGDSLTDYILGGQYFNQGIYEKAEYFLEKAHRKKPDSLKFAEGYGRILITKEKFEEAKKILLPFLENPQKDYQFLKLLGQTSQKLSQYEEAIDYFKKYLGHYGTNLEVLNAIGYCYASSGNKEKALEAWEKSLEINPNQEKIKKLVASLKGEK
;
A
#
# COMPACT_ATOMS: atom_id res chain seq x y z
N MET A 1 -35.86 -45.71 24.25
CA MET A 1 -36.17 -45.38 22.84
C MET A 1 -35.67 -43.96 22.56
N LYS A 2 -34.84 -43.81 21.53
CA LYS A 2 -34.13 -42.58 21.15
C LYS A 2 -35.10 -41.46 20.75
N ARG A 3 -34.91 -40.25 21.25
CA ARG A 3 -35.20 -38.99 20.52
C ARG A 3 -34.14 -37.93 20.86
N LYS A 4 -33.13 -37.86 19.99
CA LYS A 4 -32.36 -36.64 19.69
C LYS A 4 -33.32 -35.63 19.07
N PHE A 5 -33.12 -34.33 19.31
CA PHE A 5 -32.99 -33.30 18.25
C PHE A 5 -32.65 -31.92 18.86
N ILE A 6 -31.41 -31.50 18.60
CA ILE A 6 -30.94 -30.15 18.20
C ILE A 6 -31.20 -28.97 19.14
N CYS A 7 -30.16 -28.59 19.88
CA CYS A 7 -29.94 -27.21 20.30
C CYS A 7 -28.84 -26.60 19.42
N PHE A 8 -29.21 -25.56 18.66
CA PHE A 8 -28.31 -24.71 17.91
C PHE A 8 -27.39 -23.96 18.89
N ALA A 9 -26.10 -24.32 18.93
CA ALA A 9 -25.08 -23.57 19.66
C ALA A 9 -24.68 -22.33 18.83
N LEU A 10 -25.33 -21.21 19.09
CA LEU A 10 -24.94 -19.90 18.57
C LEU A 10 -23.73 -19.39 19.37
N VAL A 11 -22.54 -19.63 18.80
CA VAL A 11 -21.26 -19.08 19.27
C VAL A 11 -21.29 -17.57 19.07
N LEU A 12 -21.51 -16.83 20.16
CA LEU A 12 -21.44 -15.37 20.18
C LEU A 12 -19.97 -14.94 20.18
N PHE A 13 -19.47 -14.66 18.99
CA PHE A 13 -18.25 -13.88 18.74
C PHE A 13 -18.30 -12.57 19.54
N SER A 14 -17.28 -12.30 20.33
CA SER A 14 -16.92 -10.93 20.73
C SER A 14 -16.39 -10.23 19.48
N ILE A 15 -17.33 -9.69 18.69
CA ILE A 15 -17.05 -8.76 17.61
C ILE A 15 -16.51 -7.50 18.29
N SER A 16 -15.19 -7.32 18.30
CA SER A 16 -14.67 -5.97 18.14
C SER A 16 -15.25 -5.47 16.83
N VAL A 17 -16.25 -4.59 16.93
CA VAL A 17 -16.84 -3.92 15.78
C VAL A 17 -15.74 -3.01 15.23
N LEU A 18 -14.87 -3.59 14.42
CA LEU A 18 -14.31 -2.84 13.31
C LEU A 18 -15.52 -2.31 12.54
N PRO A 19 -15.50 -1.03 12.12
CA PRO A 19 -16.53 -0.57 11.21
C PRO A 19 -16.48 -1.52 10.03
N ALA A 20 -17.56 -2.27 9.81
CA ALA A 20 -17.82 -2.80 8.51
C ALA A 20 -17.68 -1.59 7.58
N PHE A 21 -16.81 -1.67 6.58
CA PHE A 21 -16.91 -0.79 5.42
C PHE A 21 -18.27 -1.12 4.79
N SER A 22 -19.33 -0.53 5.37
CA SER A 22 -20.54 -0.22 4.65
C SER A 22 -20.04 0.53 3.42
N SER A 23 -20.46 0.09 2.23
CA SER A 23 -20.53 0.95 1.08
C SER A 23 -21.49 2.09 1.44
N LYS A 24 -21.01 3.03 2.26
CA LYS A 24 -21.74 4.23 2.66
C LYS A 24 -22.06 4.98 1.37
N GLU A 25 -23.29 5.44 1.27
CA GLU A 25 -23.73 6.29 0.17
C GLU A 25 -22.72 7.42 -0.02
N LYS A 26 -22.18 7.53 -1.24
CA LYS A 26 -21.23 8.57 -1.58
C LYS A 26 -21.89 9.92 -1.33
N THR A 27 -21.41 10.67 -0.34
CA THR A 27 -21.82 12.06 -0.12
C THR A 27 -21.68 12.82 -1.43
N SER A 28 -22.75 13.46 -1.90
CA SER A 28 -22.69 14.22 -3.14
C SER A 28 -21.88 15.49 -2.90
N ALA A 29 -21.19 16.00 -3.93
CA ALA A 29 -20.52 17.29 -3.85
C ALA A 29 -21.49 18.44 -3.49
N LYS A 30 -22.79 18.24 -3.74
CA LYS A 30 -23.88 19.16 -3.36
C LYS A 30 -24.10 19.28 -1.85
N ASP A 31 -23.72 18.27 -1.08
CA ASP A 31 -23.95 18.18 0.36
C ASP A 31 -22.77 18.73 1.19
N LEU A 32 -21.70 19.18 0.50
CA LEU A 32 -20.54 19.76 1.15
C LEU A 32 -20.81 21.20 1.63
N PRO A 33 -20.23 21.61 2.77
CA PRO A 33 -20.19 23.02 3.15
C PRO A 33 -19.55 23.89 2.07
N GLU A 34 -20.04 25.12 1.92
CA GLU A 34 -19.72 26.00 0.77
C GLU A 34 -18.21 26.18 0.53
N ARG A 35 -17.40 26.29 1.60
CA ARG A 35 -15.93 26.37 1.50
C ARG A 35 -15.34 25.16 0.76
N TYR A 36 -15.72 23.95 1.14
CA TYR A 36 -15.19 22.70 0.57
C TYR A 36 -15.77 22.42 -0.80
N LYS A 37 -17.04 22.77 -1.01
CA LYS A 37 -17.68 22.71 -2.33
C LYS A 37 -16.97 23.64 -3.32
N LYS A 38 -16.72 24.90 -2.94
CA LYS A 38 -15.97 25.85 -3.76
C LYS A 38 -14.57 25.34 -4.09
N TRP A 39 -13.85 24.84 -3.08
CA TRP A 39 -12.53 24.26 -3.29
C TRP A 39 -12.56 23.13 -4.32
N LEU A 40 -13.44 22.14 -4.13
CA LEU A 40 -13.53 20.95 -4.98
C LEU A 40 -14.06 21.23 -6.39
N GLU A 41 -15.11 22.05 -6.52
CA GLU A 41 -15.83 22.26 -7.78
C GLU A 41 -15.33 23.47 -8.59
N GLN A 42 -14.53 24.35 -8.00
CA GLN A 42 -14.04 25.56 -8.66
C GLN A 42 -12.53 25.70 -8.60
N GLU A 43 -11.95 25.58 -7.41
CA GLU A 43 -10.53 25.90 -7.22
C GLU A 43 -9.62 24.80 -7.77
N VAL A 44 -9.94 23.52 -7.56
CA VAL A 44 -9.09 22.40 -8.00
C VAL A 44 -9.70 21.53 -9.10
N VAL A 45 -10.84 21.91 -9.65
CA VAL A 45 -11.65 21.10 -10.60
C VAL A 45 -10.88 20.52 -11.80
N TYR A 46 -9.86 21.23 -12.29
CA TYR A 46 -9.04 20.80 -13.43
C TYR A 46 -7.75 20.08 -13.05
N ILE A 47 -7.39 20.04 -11.76
CA ILE A 47 -6.12 19.49 -11.27
C ILE A 47 -6.27 18.36 -10.24
N ILE A 48 -7.48 18.18 -9.70
CA ILE A 48 -7.81 17.07 -8.80
C ILE A 48 -8.02 15.78 -9.60
N THR A 49 -7.43 14.69 -9.14
CA THR A 49 -7.61 13.38 -9.80
C THR A 49 -8.99 12.79 -9.44
N PRO A 50 -9.52 11.86 -10.27
CA PRO A 50 -10.75 11.15 -9.93
C PRO A 50 -10.71 10.45 -8.57
N LYS A 51 -9.55 9.86 -8.24
CA LYS A 51 -9.30 9.16 -6.97
C LYS A 51 -9.27 10.11 -5.78
N GLU A 52 -8.55 11.24 -5.88
CA GLU A 52 -8.54 12.29 -4.86
C GLU A 52 -9.95 12.83 -4.60
N ARG A 53 -10.72 13.10 -5.66
CA ARG A 53 -12.10 13.58 -5.56
C ARG A 53 -12.99 12.57 -4.84
N GLU A 54 -12.86 11.28 -5.17
CA GLU A 54 -13.63 10.23 -4.50
C GLU A 54 -13.29 10.14 -3.01
N VAL A 55 -12.01 10.17 -2.65
CA VAL A 55 -11.58 10.16 -1.24
C VAL A 55 -12.09 11.38 -0.50
N PHE A 56 -11.96 12.58 -1.07
CA PHE A 56 -12.39 13.82 -0.42
C PHE A 56 -13.89 13.83 -0.09
N LEU A 57 -14.73 13.23 -0.95
CA LEU A 57 -16.17 13.10 -0.73
C LEU A 57 -16.53 12.08 0.37
N GLN A 58 -15.63 11.17 0.72
CA GLN A 58 -15.81 10.19 1.81
C GLN A 58 -15.39 10.73 3.18
N LEU A 59 -14.72 11.89 3.25
CA LEU A 59 -14.35 12.53 4.51
C LEU A 59 -15.58 13.16 5.16
N GLU A 60 -15.76 12.95 6.46
CA GLU A 60 -16.96 13.42 7.20
C GLU A 60 -16.65 14.71 7.97
N GLY A 61 -15.45 14.80 8.56
CA GLY A 61 -15.03 15.92 9.41
C GLY A 61 -14.46 17.12 8.66
N THR A 62 -14.66 18.34 9.19
CA THR A 62 -14.00 19.57 8.69
C THR A 62 -12.49 19.48 8.78
N ARG A 63 -12.00 18.99 9.93
CA ARG A 63 -10.56 18.76 10.18
C ARG A 63 -9.94 17.78 9.19
N GLU A 64 -10.62 16.67 8.89
CA GLU A 64 -10.15 15.69 7.89
C GLU A 64 -10.02 16.32 6.51
N ARG A 65 -11.00 17.13 6.10
CA ARG A 65 -10.99 17.84 4.81
C ARG A 65 -9.89 18.90 4.74
N ASP A 66 -9.66 19.65 5.81
CA ASP A 66 -8.59 20.66 5.84
C ASP A 66 -7.20 20.01 5.68
N LEU A 67 -6.95 18.87 6.35
CA LEU A 67 -5.72 18.09 6.21
C LEU A 67 -5.56 17.53 4.80
N PHE A 68 -6.64 17.04 4.19
CA PHE A 68 -6.60 16.59 2.81
C PHE A 68 -6.20 17.73 1.86
N ILE A 69 -6.74 18.93 2.05
CA ILE A 69 -6.38 20.10 1.23
C ILE A 69 -4.91 20.46 1.40
N GLU A 70 -4.37 20.40 2.62
CA GLU A 70 -2.95 20.62 2.89
C GLU A 70 -2.08 19.58 2.18
N ALA A 71 -2.42 18.28 2.33
CA ALA A 71 -1.74 17.18 1.67
C ALA A 71 -1.78 17.31 0.14
N PHE A 72 -2.93 17.72 -0.41
CA PHE A 72 -3.16 17.91 -1.84
C PHE A 72 -2.16 18.91 -2.45
N TRP A 73 -1.93 20.04 -1.77
CA TRP A 73 -0.97 21.04 -2.24
C TRP A 73 0.46 20.58 -2.03
N LYS A 74 0.76 19.94 -0.89
CA LYS A 74 2.10 19.42 -0.59
C LYS A 74 2.60 18.42 -1.63
N HIS A 75 1.74 17.54 -2.14
CA HIS A 75 2.12 16.58 -3.19
C HIS A 75 2.31 17.22 -4.58
N ARG A 76 1.91 18.48 -4.74
CA ARG A 76 2.10 19.29 -5.95
C ARG A 76 3.19 20.34 -5.79
N ASP A 77 3.90 20.32 -4.66
CA ASP A 77 4.99 21.23 -4.36
C ASP A 77 6.28 20.81 -5.08
N PRO A 78 6.80 21.61 -6.03
CA PRO A 78 8.03 21.28 -6.73
C PRO A 78 9.28 21.46 -5.85
N ASP A 79 9.22 22.28 -4.80
CA ASP A 79 10.35 22.53 -3.90
C ASP A 79 9.89 22.63 -2.43
N SER A 80 9.98 21.53 -1.69
CA SER A 80 9.62 21.50 -0.27
C SER A 80 10.56 22.30 0.66
N ILE A 81 11.62 22.93 0.13
CA ILE A 81 12.58 23.74 0.90
C ILE A 81 12.06 25.16 1.08
N THR A 82 11.24 25.67 0.15
CA THR A 82 10.65 27.00 0.27
C THR A 82 9.48 26.97 1.25
N PHE A 83 9.22 28.12 1.89
CA PHE A 83 8.13 28.24 2.86
C PHE A 83 6.75 28.31 2.17
N GLU A 84 6.73 28.69 0.90
CA GLU A 84 5.51 28.92 0.11
C GLU A 84 5.48 27.96 -1.07
N ASN A 85 4.33 27.29 -1.26
CA ASN A 85 4.15 26.34 -2.36
C ASN A 85 3.94 27.10 -3.67
N GLU A 86 4.97 27.19 -4.51
CA GLU A 86 4.94 28.03 -5.72
C GLU A 86 3.92 27.53 -6.74
N PHE A 87 3.70 26.20 -6.78
CA PHE A 87 2.69 25.62 -7.66
C PHE A 87 1.28 26.08 -7.28
N LYS A 88 0.95 26.07 -5.99
CA LYS A 88 -0.33 26.53 -5.45
C LYS A 88 -0.53 28.00 -5.79
N GLU A 89 0.47 28.85 -5.57
CA GLU A 89 0.39 30.28 -5.89
C GLU A 89 0.17 30.51 -7.38
N GLU A 90 0.96 29.86 -8.22
CA GLU A 90 0.84 29.94 -9.67
C GLU A 90 -0.53 29.46 -10.16
N HIS A 91 -1.06 28.40 -9.57
CA HIS A 91 -2.39 27.88 -9.88
C HIS A 91 -3.49 28.90 -9.59
N TYR A 92 -3.48 29.52 -8.39
CA TYR A 92 -4.43 30.59 -8.07
C TYR A 92 -4.22 31.85 -8.91
N ARG A 93 -2.98 32.15 -9.31
CA ARG A 93 -2.67 33.24 -10.25
C ARG A 93 -3.32 32.98 -11.60
N ARG A 94 -3.27 31.74 -12.12
CA ARG A 94 -3.92 31.34 -13.39
C ARG A 94 -5.44 31.42 -13.33
N ILE A 95 -6.06 30.98 -12.23
CA ILE A 95 -7.51 31.14 -12.03
C ILE A 95 -7.89 32.61 -12.03
N SER A 96 -7.14 33.44 -11.30
CA SER A 96 -7.37 34.89 -11.23
C SER A 96 -7.20 35.54 -12.60
N TYR A 97 -6.19 35.15 -13.36
CA TYR A 97 -5.97 35.60 -14.74
C TYR A 97 -7.14 35.21 -15.65
N ALA A 98 -7.56 33.94 -15.61
CA ALA A 98 -8.67 33.44 -16.41
C ALA A 98 -9.95 34.24 -16.13
N ASN A 99 -10.30 34.42 -14.86
CA ASN A 99 -11.47 35.21 -14.46
C ASN A 99 -11.36 36.68 -14.87
N LYS A 100 -10.18 37.29 -14.78
CA LYS A 100 -9.98 38.70 -15.10
C LYS A 100 -9.98 38.96 -16.61
N TRP A 101 -9.49 38.04 -17.44
CA TRP A 101 -9.19 38.30 -18.84
C TRP A 101 -9.91 37.37 -19.83
N LEU A 102 -10.06 36.09 -19.51
CA LEU A 102 -10.57 35.06 -20.43
C LEU A 102 -12.09 34.80 -20.30
N GLY A 103 -12.75 35.45 -19.34
CA GLY A 103 -14.22 35.55 -19.25
C GLY A 103 -14.76 36.94 -19.59
N ARG A 104 -13.93 37.84 -20.16
CA ARG A 104 -14.39 39.19 -20.51
C ARG A 104 -15.32 39.14 -21.71
N GLY A 105 -16.47 39.82 -21.59
CA GLY A 105 -17.43 39.93 -22.68
C GLY A 105 -18.30 38.68 -22.87
N THR A 106 -18.31 37.76 -21.91
CA THR A 106 -19.14 36.55 -21.96
C THR A 106 -19.86 36.34 -20.62
N PRO A 107 -21.00 35.63 -20.57
CA PRO A 107 -21.72 35.34 -19.32
C PRO A 107 -21.02 34.26 -18.48
N THR A 108 -20.02 33.59 -19.04
CA THR A 108 -19.31 32.47 -18.43
C THR A 108 -18.15 32.98 -17.58
N ALA A 109 -18.07 32.56 -16.32
CA ALA A 109 -16.93 32.87 -15.47
C ALA A 109 -15.63 32.39 -16.15
N GLY A 110 -14.59 33.23 -16.15
CA GLY A 110 -13.40 32.97 -16.97
C GLY A 110 -12.70 31.64 -16.70
N TRP A 111 -12.74 31.11 -15.47
CA TRP A 111 -12.22 29.77 -15.18
C TRP A 111 -13.00 28.64 -15.87
N LYS A 112 -14.29 28.84 -16.16
CA LYS A 112 -15.17 27.87 -16.84
C LYS A 112 -15.08 27.92 -18.36
N THR A 113 -14.47 28.96 -18.95
CA THR A 113 -14.32 29.04 -20.41
C THR A 113 -13.28 28.03 -20.89
N GLN A 114 -13.36 27.59 -22.16
CA GLN A 114 -12.38 26.62 -22.69
C GLN A 114 -10.96 27.20 -22.68
N MET A 115 -10.80 28.48 -23.02
CA MET A 115 -9.51 29.17 -22.90
C MET A 115 -9.02 29.23 -21.45
N GLY A 116 -9.91 29.53 -20.49
CA GLY A 116 -9.57 29.54 -19.07
C GLY A 116 -9.13 28.18 -18.55
N ARG A 117 -9.87 27.13 -18.89
CA ARG A 117 -9.52 25.73 -18.58
C ARG A 117 -8.12 25.37 -19.09
N ILE A 118 -7.83 25.62 -20.38
CA ILE A 118 -6.52 25.32 -20.96
C ILE A 118 -5.42 26.15 -20.31
N HIS A 119 -5.68 27.44 -20.01
CA HIS A 119 -4.72 28.30 -19.32
C HIS A 119 -4.40 27.82 -17.91
N ILE A 120 -5.39 27.31 -17.16
CA ILE A 120 -5.18 26.75 -15.83
C ILE A 120 -4.30 25.49 -15.92
N ILE A 121 -4.62 24.57 -16.86
CA ILE A 121 -3.92 23.29 -17.02
C ILE A 121 -2.49 23.47 -17.55
N LEU A 122 -2.31 24.22 -18.64
CA LEU A 122 -1.03 24.34 -19.36
C LEU A 122 -0.22 25.57 -18.95
N GLY A 123 -0.87 26.62 -18.46
CA GLY A 123 -0.26 27.92 -18.24
C GLY A 123 -0.34 28.83 -19.47
N ALA A 124 0.41 29.92 -19.43
CA ALA A 124 0.49 30.86 -20.55
C ALA A 124 1.12 30.19 -21.79
N PRO A 125 0.54 30.36 -22.99
CA PRO A 125 1.16 29.89 -24.22
C PRO A 125 2.44 30.68 -24.51
N LYS A 126 3.34 30.07 -25.27
CA LYS A 126 4.60 30.70 -25.69
C LYS A 126 4.36 31.80 -26.71
N PHE A 127 3.45 31.56 -27.65
CA PHE A 127 2.98 32.54 -28.63
C PHE A 127 1.47 32.45 -28.83
N ILE A 128 0.84 33.58 -29.16
CA ILE A 128 -0.59 33.68 -29.46
C ILE A 128 -0.75 34.32 -30.83
N GLU A 129 -1.44 33.65 -31.74
CA GLU A 129 -1.90 34.23 -33.01
C GLU A 129 -3.40 34.53 -32.93
N ARG A 130 -3.82 35.67 -33.47
CA ARG A 130 -5.21 36.17 -33.39
C ARG A 130 -5.72 36.52 -34.77
N TYR A 131 -6.87 35.95 -35.11
CA TYR A 131 -7.63 36.16 -36.33
C TYR A 131 -9.03 36.66 -35.95
N GLU A 132 -9.11 37.77 -35.21
CA GLU A 132 -10.37 38.25 -34.58
C GLU A 132 -11.09 39.35 -35.38
N ASN A 133 -10.38 40.04 -36.30
CA ASN A 133 -10.89 41.18 -37.06
C ASN A 133 -10.96 40.90 -38.57
N GLU A 134 -11.15 39.64 -38.94
CA GLU A 134 -11.13 39.19 -40.33
C GLU A 134 -12.55 39.04 -40.86
N THR A 135 -12.77 39.39 -42.14
CA THR A 135 -14.10 39.30 -42.77
C THR A 135 -14.38 37.94 -43.41
N GLU A 136 -13.37 37.08 -43.52
CA GLU A 136 -13.45 35.79 -44.22
C GLU A 136 -13.36 34.57 -43.29
N VAL A 137 -12.81 34.74 -42.08
CA VAL A 137 -12.68 33.68 -41.07
C VAL A 137 -13.38 34.09 -39.78
N TYR A 138 -13.98 33.12 -39.10
CA TYR A 138 -14.55 33.36 -37.78
C TYR A 138 -13.44 33.76 -36.80
N PRO A 139 -13.75 34.58 -35.77
CA PRO A 139 -12.81 34.95 -34.73
C PRO A 139 -12.10 33.72 -34.18
N THR A 140 -10.80 33.62 -34.44
CA THR A 140 -9.99 32.44 -34.12
C THR A 140 -8.71 32.85 -33.42
N VAL A 141 -8.34 32.12 -32.36
CA VAL A 141 -7.13 32.33 -31.57
C VAL A 141 -6.35 31.03 -31.51
N VAL A 142 -5.07 31.07 -31.88
CA VAL A 142 -4.17 29.92 -31.86
C VAL A 142 -3.13 30.12 -30.76
N TRP A 143 -3.06 29.17 -29.84
CA TRP A 143 -2.08 29.14 -28.76
C TRP A 143 -0.99 28.12 -29.06
N PHE A 144 0.26 28.56 -29.09
CA PHE A 144 1.40 27.69 -29.32
C PHE A 144 2.09 27.33 -28.00
N TYR A 145 2.35 26.03 -27.80
CA TYR A 145 3.06 25.49 -26.65
C TYR A 145 4.28 24.68 -27.08
N GLN A 146 5.32 24.69 -26.24
CA GLN A 146 6.55 23.93 -26.46
C GLN A 146 7.18 23.51 -25.13
N GLY A 147 7.90 22.38 -25.10
CA GLY A 147 8.74 21.97 -23.97
C GLY A 147 7.98 21.24 -22.86
N MET A 148 6.94 20.50 -23.21
CA MET A 148 6.09 19.78 -22.24
C MET A 148 6.19 18.24 -22.32
N SER A 149 7.22 17.71 -22.99
CA SER A 149 7.37 16.26 -23.22
C SER A 149 7.48 15.42 -21.97
N LYS A 150 8.04 15.95 -20.88
CA LYS A 150 8.08 15.28 -19.56
C LYS A 150 6.70 14.95 -18.99
N TYR A 151 5.63 15.55 -19.50
CA TYR A 151 4.24 15.27 -19.10
C TYR A 151 3.49 14.39 -20.09
N GLY A 152 4.19 13.77 -21.05
CA GLY A 152 3.59 12.95 -22.10
C GLY A 152 2.85 13.76 -23.18
N LEU A 153 3.22 15.04 -23.36
CA LEU A 153 2.75 15.89 -24.44
C LEU A 153 3.80 15.96 -25.57
N PRO A 154 3.42 16.32 -26.81
CA PRO A 154 4.39 16.58 -27.87
C PRO A 154 5.36 17.72 -27.53
N ASP A 155 6.54 17.72 -28.14
CA ASP A 155 7.55 18.75 -27.90
C ASP A 155 7.07 20.15 -28.31
N ALA A 156 6.25 20.25 -29.35
CA ALA A 156 5.56 21.46 -29.79
C ALA A 156 4.15 21.13 -30.29
N PHE A 157 3.17 21.98 -29.97
CA PHE A 157 1.79 21.81 -30.43
C PHE A 157 0.99 23.12 -30.34
N ASN A 158 -0.15 23.15 -31.03
CA ASN A 158 -1.12 24.22 -31.03
C ASN A 158 -2.39 23.84 -30.27
N VAL A 159 -3.06 24.82 -29.69
CA VAL A 159 -4.44 24.72 -29.21
C VAL A 159 -5.22 25.84 -29.86
N VAL A 160 -6.26 25.50 -30.61
CA VAL A 160 -7.03 26.46 -31.40
C VAL A 160 -8.38 26.69 -30.72
N PHE A 161 -8.79 27.95 -30.67
CA PHE A 161 -10.09 28.37 -30.17
C PHE A 161 -10.80 29.22 -31.21
N PHE A 162 -12.10 29.04 -31.39
CA PHE A 162 -12.87 29.81 -32.36
C PHE A 162 -14.28 30.11 -31.87
N LYS A 163 -14.96 31.06 -32.53
CA LYS A 163 -16.38 31.37 -32.30
C LYS A 163 -17.21 30.93 -33.50
N GLU A 164 -17.91 29.81 -33.39
CA GLU A 164 -18.64 29.14 -34.51
C GLU A 164 -19.64 30.05 -35.24
N TYR A 165 -20.11 31.13 -34.61
CA TYR A 165 -21.01 32.13 -35.22
C TYR A 165 -20.54 33.58 -35.01
N GLY A 166 -19.24 33.79 -34.78
CA GLY A 166 -18.66 35.12 -34.57
C GLY A 166 -19.02 35.81 -33.24
N SER A 167 -19.85 35.18 -32.40
CA SER A 167 -20.30 35.70 -31.11
C SER A 167 -20.29 34.60 -30.04
N GLY A 168 -20.35 35.00 -28.78
CA GLY A 168 -20.31 34.07 -27.64
C GLY A 168 -18.89 33.74 -27.15
N ASP A 169 -18.80 32.65 -26.38
CA ASP A 169 -17.57 32.11 -25.83
C ASP A 169 -16.68 31.49 -26.92
N TYR A 170 -15.38 31.51 -26.69
CA TYR A 170 -14.43 30.75 -27.50
C TYR A 170 -14.58 29.26 -27.21
N GLU A 171 -14.84 28.48 -28.26
CA GLU A 171 -14.90 27.02 -28.22
C GLU A 171 -13.58 26.41 -28.66
N LEU A 172 -13.31 25.20 -28.19
CA LEU A 172 -12.10 24.46 -28.50
C LEU A 172 -12.24 23.80 -29.87
N TYR A 173 -11.36 24.12 -30.80
CA TYR A 173 -11.38 23.58 -32.15
C TYR A 173 -10.73 22.19 -32.19
N SER A 174 -11.42 21.24 -32.83
CA SER A 174 -10.89 19.92 -33.16
C SER A 174 -10.78 19.79 -34.69
N PRO A 175 -9.59 19.51 -35.25
CA PRO A 175 -9.45 19.24 -36.67
C PRO A 175 -10.39 18.14 -37.16
N LEU A 176 -10.61 17.10 -36.36
CA LEU A 176 -11.42 15.94 -36.73
C LEU A 176 -12.92 16.23 -36.67
N LYS A 177 -13.38 16.97 -35.66
CA LYS A 177 -14.79 17.27 -35.43
C LYS A 177 -15.28 18.46 -36.26
N ASP A 178 -14.46 19.51 -36.34
CA ASP A 178 -14.86 20.81 -36.86
C ASP A 178 -14.36 21.02 -38.30
N GLY A 179 -13.10 20.68 -38.55
CA GLY A 179 -12.46 20.82 -39.86
C GLY A 179 -12.29 22.27 -40.35
N PRO A 180 -11.48 22.49 -41.41
CA PRO A 180 -11.19 23.82 -41.97
C PRO A 180 -12.43 24.66 -42.30
N GLN A 181 -13.50 24.01 -42.75
CA GLN A 181 -14.75 24.68 -43.13
C GLN A 181 -15.39 25.45 -41.98
N LYS A 182 -15.25 24.98 -40.73
CA LYS A 182 -15.83 25.65 -39.56
C LYS A 182 -15.10 26.94 -39.18
N LEU A 183 -13.91 27.19 -39.74
CA LEU A 183 -13.18 28.43 -39.53
C LEU A 183 -13.56 29.50 -40.55
N LEU A 184 -14.27 29.16 -41.63
CA LEU A 184 -14.65 30.07 -42.70
C LEU A 184 -16.06 30.64 -42.48
N ILE A 185 -16.23 31.95 -42.65
CA ILE A 185 -17.55 32.61 -42.54
C ILE A 185 -18.44 32.26 -43.76
N HIS A 186 -17.81 32.10 -44.93
CA HIS A 186 -18.49 31.87 -46.20
C HIS A 186 -17.93 30.65 -46.93
N TYR A 187 -18.30 29.46 -46.45
CA TYR A 187 -18.02 28.19 -47.15
C TYR A 187 -19.32 27.61 -47.72
N PHE A 188 -19.39 27.50 -49.05
CA PHE A 188 -20.56 26.99 -49.78
C PHE A 188 -20.32 25.62 -50.45
N GLY A 189 -19.20 24.96 -50.14
CA GLY A 189 -18.84 23.63 -50.68
C GLY A 189 -19.44 22.47 -49.88
N ASP A 190 -19.17 21.21 -50.30
CA ASP A 190 -19.55 20.03 -49.52
C ASP A 190 -18.82 20.07 -48.16
N PRO A 191 -19.54 20.01 -47.01
CA PRO A 191 -18.92 19.97 -45.68
C PRO A 191 -17.98 18.78 -45.45
N ARG A 192 -18.04 17.74 -46.30
CA ARG A 192 -17.15 16.57 -46.25
C ARG A 192 -15.89 16.76 -47.10
N ASP A 193 -15.82 17.82 -47.91
CA ASP A 193 -14.67 18.13 -48.74
C ASP A 193 -13.69 19.05 -48.00
N TYR A 194 -12.90 18.44 -47.13
CA TYR A 194 -11.84 19.13 -46.38
C TYR A 194 -10.79 19.77 -47.28
N LEU A 195 -10.55 19.23 -48.48
CA LEU A 195 -9.53 19.73 -49.40
C LEU A 195 -9.92 21.09 -49.98
N SER A 196 -11.17 21.23 -50.42
CA SER A 196 -11.68 22.51 -50.94
C SER A 196 -11.70 23.58 -49.85
N ALA A 197 -12.20 23.26 -48.65
CA ALA A 197 -12.19 24.16 -47.51
C ALA A 197 -10.76 24.57 -47.09
N PHE A 198 -9.83 23.61 -47.04
CA PHE A 198 -8.43 23.88 -46.73
C PHE A 198 -7.77 24.80 -47.78
N ASN A 199 -7.99 24.54 -49.07
CA ASN A 199 -7.41 25.37 -50.13
C ASN A 199 -7.96 26.80 -50.10
N GLN A 200 -9.25 26.96 -49.82
CA GLN A 200 -9.84 28.28 -49.60
C GLN A 200 -9.20 28.97 -48.39
N LEU A 201 -9.13 28.30 -47.24
CA LEU A 201 -8.51 28.84 -46.04
C LEU A 201 -7.02 29.16 -46.25
N LYS A 202 -6.30 28.36 -47.05
CA LYS A 202 -4.89 28.57 -47.38
C LYS A 202 -4.66 29.82 -48.21
N ASN A 203 -5.58 30.15 -49.11
CA ASN A 203 -5.50 31.39 -49.89
C ASN A 203 -5.75 32.63 -49.01
N ILE A 204 -6.56 32.48 -47.96
CA ILE A 204 -6.94 33.57 -47.04
C ILE A 204 -5.85 33.76 -45.96
N ARG A 205 -5.54 32.70 -45.22
CA ARG A 205 -4.53 32.65 -44.14
C ARG A 205 -3.76 31.32 -44.20
N PRO A 206 -2.57 31.28 -44.85
CA PRO A 206 -1.79 30.06 -45.03
C PRO A 206 -1.43 29.33 -43.72
N GLN A 207 -1.11 30.07 -42.66
CA GLN A 207 -0.73 29.52 -41.35
C GLN A 207 -1.92 28.87 -40.65
N LEU A 208 -3.06 29.58 -40.59
CA LEU A 208 -4.29 29.05 -40.01
C LEU A 208 -4.79 27.81 -40.76
N ALA A 209 -4.66 27.78 -42.10
CA ALA A 209 -4.99 26.61 -42.89
C ALA A 209 -4.20 25.38 -42.45
N GLN A 210 -2.88 25.50 -42.23
CA GLN A 210 -2.05 24.39 -41.75
C GLN A 210 -2.53 23.88 -40.38
N THR A 211 -2.83 24.79 -39.45
CA THR A 211 -3.32 24.42 -38.11
C THR A 211 -4.74 23.84 -38.12
N SER A 212 -5.52 24.09 -39.16
CA SER A 212 -6.88 23.55 -39.28
C SER A 212 -6.92 22.03 -39.50
N LEU A 213 -5.86 21.43 -40.07
CA LEU A 213 -5.79 19.98 -40.32
C LEU A 213 -5.04 19.22 -39.22
N THR A 214 -4.05 19.86 -38.59
CA THR A 214 -3.32 19.29 -37.45
C THR A 214 -2.97 20.36 -36.42
N LEU A 215 -3.00 19.95 -35.15
CA LEU A 215 -2.48 20.73 -34.04
C LEU A 215 -0.97 20.52 -33.84
N LEU A 216 -0.31 19.63 -34.59
CA LEU A 216 1.10 19.28 -34.44
C LEU A 216 1.97 19.92 -35.55
N PRO A 217 2.88 20.85 -35.19
CA PRO A 217 3.86 21.39 -36.13
C PRO A 217 4.77 20.30 -36.69
N GLY A 218 4.93 20.26 -38.02
CA GLY A 218 5.90 19.38 -38.69
C GLY A 218 5.42 17.94 -38.95
N GLU A 219 4.16 17.61 -38.65
CA GLU A 219 3.57 16.32 -39.06
C GLU A 219 3.44 16.25 -40.59
N SER A 220 3.94 15.19 -41.21
CA SER A 220 3.89 15.00 -42.67
C SER A 220 2.50 14.55 -43.12
N TRP A 221 1.78 15.39 -43.86
CA TRP A 221 0.43 15.07 -44.35
C TRP A 221 0.47 14.45 -45.74
N HIS A 222 0.29 13.13 -45.84
CA HIS A 222 0.13 12.44 -47.13
C HIS A 222 -1.34 12.31 -47.55
N THR A 223 -2.27 12.44 -46.62
CA THR A 223 -3.72 12.51 -46.87
C THR A 223 -4.24 13.83 -46.32
N MET A 224 -5.00 14.58 -47.12
CA MET A 224 -5.61 15.88 -46.74
C MET A 224 -6.82 15.69 -45.82
N THR A 225 -6.65 14.86 -44.80
CA THR A 225 -7.65 14.44 -43.81
C THR A 225 -7.18 14.85 -42.40
N PRO A 226 -8.07 15.26 -41.49
CA PRO A 226 -7.69 15.62 -40.13
C PRO A 226 -6.92 14.54 -39.36
N SER A 227 -5.92 14.93 -38.58
CA SER A 227 -5.04 13.99 -37.84
C SER A 227 -5.67 13.46 -36.55
N MET A 228 -5.71 12.13 -36.40
CA MET A 228 -6.10 11.48 -35.14
C MET A 228 -5.11 11.76 -33.99
N ALA A 229 -3.87 12.15 -34.31
CA ALA A 229 -2.88 12.56 -33.31
C ALA A 229 -3.28 13.86 -32.61
N SER A 230 -4.08 14.72 -33.27
CA SER A 230 -4.64 15.93 -32.64
C SER A 230 -5.66 15.60 -31.54
N GLU A 231 -6.48 14.56 -31.73
CA GLU A 231 -7.42 14.10 -30.69
C GLU A 231 -6.67 13.47 -29.50
N ILE A 232 -5.63 12.70 -29.78
CA ILE A 232 -4.76 12.13 -28.74
C ILE A 232 -4.07 13.26 -27.96
N LEU A 233 -3.61 14.32 -28.63
CA LEU A 233 -3.08 15.52 -27.97
C LEU A 233 -4.11 16.12 -27.01
N MET A 234 -5.35 16.36 -27.45
CA MET A 234 -6.40 16.94 -26.60
C MET A 234 -6.68 16.07 -25.37
N SER A 235 -6.78 14.75 -25.55
CA SER A 235 -6.92 13.81 -24.44
C SER A 235 -5.72 13.85 -23.50
N ASN A 236 -4.50 13.96 -24.02
CA ASN A 236 -3.28 14.02 -23.20
C ASN A 236 -3.17 15.34 -22.42
N ILE A 237 -3.65 16.47 -22.97
CA ILE A 237 -3.74 17.74 -22.26
C ILE A 237 -4.65 17.58 -21.03
N ASP A 238 -5.78 16.90 -21.18
CA ASP A 238 -6.72 16.64 -20.07
C ASP A 238 -6.16 15.69 -19.01
N MET A 239 -5.33 14.73 -19.42
CA MET A 239 -4.66 13.81 -18.50
C MET A 239 -3.40 14.39 -17.86
N LYS A 240 -2.85 15.51 -18.36
CA LYS A 240 -1.59 16.09 -17.87
C LYS A 240 -1.59 16.35 -16.35
N PRO A 241 -2.64 16.92 -15.73
CA PRO A 241 -2.68 17.09 -14.27
C PRO A 241 -2.65 15.76 -13.50
N GLN A 242 -3.28 14.70 -14.04
CA GLN A 242 -3.29 13.38 -13.43
C GLN A 242 -1.92 12.70 -13.55
N LYS A 243 -1.24 12.85 -14.69
CA LYS A 243 0.11 12.31 -14.90
C LYS A 243 1.19 13.05 -14.08
N ALA A 244 0.90 14.27 -13.64
CA ALA A 244 1.84 15.10 -12.89
C ALA A 244 1.95 14.74 -11.39
N VAL A 245 1.04 13.92 -10.85
CA VAL A 245 0.96 13.59 -9.42
C VAL A 245 0.63 12.11 -9.24
N LYS A 246 1.24 11.49 -8.23
CA LYS A 246 0.80 10.16 -7.74
C LYS A 246 -0.25 10.37 -6.65
N ASP A 247 -1.46 9.88 -6.88
CA ASP A 247 -2.62 10.10 -6.01
C ASP A 247 -2.86 8.97 -4.99
N ASP A 248 -1.94 8.01 -4.87
CA ASP A 248 -2.02 6.91 -3.91
C ASP A 248 -2.08 7.38 -2.45
N TYR A 249 -1.50 8.55 -2.14
CA TYR A 249 -1.56 9.14 -0.79
C TYR A 249 -3.00 9.34 -0.31
N ALA A 250 -3.94 9.65 -1.22
CA ALA A 250 -5.33 9.93 -0.86
C ALA A 250 -6.01 8.68 -0.25
N GLU A 251 -5.84 7.52 -0.87
CA GLU A 251 -6.35 6.25 -0.33
C GLU A 251 -5.71 5.89 1.01
N LYS A 252 -4.40 6.13 1.14
CA LYS A 252 -3.69 5.86 2.40
C LYS A 252 -4.19 6.75 3.53
N LEU A 253 -4.45 8.02 3.25
CA LEU A 253 -4.99 8.98 4.22
C LEU A 253 -6.33 8.48 4.76
N LEU A 254 -7.24 8.06 3.89
CA LEU A 254 -8.54 7.52 4.31
C LEU A 254 -8.39 6.21 5.11
N LYS A 255 -7.57 5.27 4.62
CA LYS A 255 -7.41 3.94 5.22
C LYS A 255 -6.81 3.98 6.61
N TYR A 256 -5.85 4.89 6.82
CA TYR A 256 -5.07 4.95 8.06
C TYR A 256 -5.47 6.11 8.98
N LYS A 257 -6.56 6.84 8.67
CA LYS A 257 -7.01 8.01 9.44
C LYS A 257 -7.21 7.74 10.95
N ASP A 258 -7.62 6.54 11.31
CA ASP A 258 -7.87 6.14 12.71
C ASP A 258 -6.61 5.59 13.42
N ILE A 259 -5.54 5.32 12.66
CA ILE A 259 -4.30 4.68 13.12
C ILE A 259 -3.13 5.68 13.15
N ILE A 260 -3.23 6.73 12.34
CA ILE A 260 -2.22 7.75 12.16
C ILE A 260 -2.67 9.00 12.90
N GLU A 261 -1.83 9.51 13.81
CA GLU A 261 -2.11 10.79 14.48
C GLU A 261 -2.23 11.88 13.42
N VAL A 262 -3.13 12.84 13.64
CA VAL A 262 -3.45 13.90 12.67
C VAL A 262 -2.21 14.59 12.08
N GLU A 263 -1.16 14.78 12.87
CA GLU A 263 0.11 15.41 12.46
C GLU A 263 0.84 14.68 11.32
N TYR A 264 0.58 13.39 11.13
CA TYR A 264 1.21 12.58 10.10
C TYR A 264 0.38 12.49 8.81
N SER A 265 -0.92 12.81 8.86
CA SER A 265 -1.88 12.50 7.80
C SER A 265 -1.57 13.15 6.44
N ALA A 266 -0.86 14.29 6.42
CA ALA A 266 -0.43 14.98 5.21
C ALA A 266 1.00 14.63 4.73
N ASN A 267 1.74 13.82 5.47
CA ASN A 267 3.18 13.56 5.25
C ASN A 267 3.45 12.15 4.72
N TYR A 268 2.58 11.65 3.83
CA TYR A 268 2.85 10.40 3.14
C TYR A 268 4.08 10.56 2.23
N ILE A 269 4.96 9.57 2.25
CA ILE A 269 6.06 9.45 1.28
C ILE A 269 5.93 8.12 0.55
N ASP A 270 6.24 8.12 -0.74
CA ASP A 270 6.32 6.88 -1.52
C ASP A 270 7.37 5.92 -0.96
N ASN A 271 7.24 4.65 -1.32
CA ASN A 271 8.26 3.64 -1.04
C ASN A 271 8.37 2.65 -2.19
N ASN A 272 9.55 2.05 -2.32
CA ASN A 272 9.72 0.77 -2.98
C ASN A 272 9.67 -0.33 -1.92
N ASN A 273 9.15 -1.51 -2.28
CA ASN A 273 9.07 -2.63 -1.35
C ASN A 273 9.17 -3.95 -2.09
N LEU A 274 9.67 -4.96 -1.40
CA LEU A 274 9.71 -6.33 -1.88
C LEU A 274 9.34 -7.25 -0.73
N VAL A 275 8.51 -8.26 -1.03
CA VAL A 275 8.17 -9.32 -0.10
C VAL A 275 8.39 -10.65 -0.78
N SER A 276 9.12 -11.54 -0.12
CA SER A 276 9.37 -12.90 -0.58
C SER A 276 9.17 -13.90 0.55
N VAL A 277 8.81 -15.13 0.18
CA VAL A 277 8.57 -16.23 1.12
C VAL A 277 9.63 -17.27 0.85
N LEU A 278 10.46 -17.53 1.85
CA LEU A 278 11.51 -18.54 1.79
C LEU A 278 11.33 -19.54 2.91
N GLN A 279 11.65 -20.80 2.64
CA GLN A 279 11.65 -21.85 3.64
C GLN A 279 13.07 -22.10 4.14
N ASP A 280 13.20 -22.22 5.46
CA ASP A 280 14.45 -22.60 6.09
C ASP A 280 14.65 -24.13 6.10
N LYS A 281 15.81 -24.59 6.60
CA LYS A 281 16.12 -26.04 6.68
C LYS A 281 15.17 -26.82 7.61
N SER A 282 14.47 -26.16 8.52
CA SER A 282 13.50 -26.81 9.41
C SER A 282 12.13 -27.02 8.75
N GLY A 283 11.91 -26.44 7.57
CA GLY A 283 10.62 -26.44 6.90
C GLY A 283 9.70 -25.28 7.34
N ILE A 284 10.17 -24.35 8.16
CA ILE A 284 9.39 -23.17 8.53
C ILE A 284 9.50 -22.14 7.42
N SER A 285 8.36 -21.63 6.97
CA SER A 285 8.30 -20.52 6.03
C SER A 285 8.47 -19.20 6.75
N PHE A 286 9.36 -18.38 6.20
CA PHE A 286 9.60 -17.02 6.65
C PHE A 286 9.26 -16.04 5.54
N VAL A 287 8.53 -15.00 5.92
CA VAL A 287 8.26 -13.84 5.07
C VAL A 287 9.41 -12.87 5.27
N HIS A 288 10.21 -12.71 4.22
CA HIS A 288 11.25 -11.68 4.13
C HIS A 288 10.65 -10.46 3.46
N TYR A 289 10.84 -9.29 4.05
CA TYR A 289 10.38 -8.06 3.44
C TYR A 289 11.42 -6.96 3.56
N LEU A 290 11.35 -6.04 2.61
CA LEU A 290 12.06 -4.78 2.67
C LEU A 290 11.14 -3.63 2.25
N ILE A 291 11.42 -2.46 2.81
CA ILE A 291 10.77 -1.21 2.47
C ILE A 291 11.82 -0.11 2.37
N GLU A 292 11.78 0.61 1.25
CA GLU A 292 12.67 1.71 0.91
C GLU A 292 11.84 2.97 0.78
N PRO A 293 11.63 3.73 1.88
CA PRO A 293 10.98 5.03 1.77
C PRO A 293 11.77 5.94 0.83
N TYR A 294 11.07 6.80 0.09
CA TYR A 294 11.68 7.69 -0.90
C TYR A 294 12.81 8.55 -0.33
N LYS A 295 12.71 8.90 0.96
CA LYS A 295 13.76 9.54 1.74
C LYS A 295 13.71 9.08 3.18
N LEU A 296 14.85 9.16 3.88
CA LEU A 296 14.92 9.04 5.33
C LEU A 296 15.16 10.42 5.93
N SER A 297 14.14 11.00 6.56
CA SER A 297 14.27 12.27 7.26
C SER A 297 14.81 12.09 8.68
N ILE A 298 15.81 12.88 9.06
CA ILE A 298 16.57 12.74 10.31
C ILE A 298 16.65 14.12 10.97
N ASN A 299 16.58 14.19 12.30
CA ASN A 299 16.76 15.43 13.05
C ASN A 299 18.18 15.59 13.55
N LEU A 300 18.56 16.82 13.88
CA LEU A 300 19.79 17.15 14.60
C LEU A 300 19.45 17.70 15.99
N VAL A 301 19.96 17.05 17.05
CA VAL A 301 19.91 17.57 18.43
C VAL A 301 21.26 17.31 19.08
N GLU A 302 21.88 18.35 19.66
CA GLU A 302 23.15 18.27 20.40
C GLU A 302 24.24 17.44 19.68
N ASP A 303 24.49 17.78 18.41
CA ASP A 303 25.48 17.12 17.53
C ASP A 303 25.24 15.64 17.21
N LYS A 304 24.02 15.14 17.46
CA LYS A 304 23.59 13.79 17.10
C LYS A 304 22.45 13.81 16.10
N TYR A 305 22.63 13.06 15.01
CA TYR A 305 21.60 12.86 14.01
C TYR A 305 20.76 11.64 14.40
N TYR A 306 19.46 11.82 14.60
CA TYR A 306 18.59 10.73 15.03
C TYR A 306 17.21 10.75 14.41
N THR A 307 16.61 9.57 14.35
CA THR A 307 15.19 9.36 14.10
C THR A 307 14.69 8.14 14.85
N THR A 308 13.39 7.96 14.94
CA THR A 308 12.78 6.73 15.45
C THR A 308 11.73 6.25 14.46
N LEU A 309 11.94 5.07 13.93
CA LEU A 309 11.01 4.42 13.00
C LEU A 309 10.06 3.52 13.77
N GLU A 310 8.77 3.69 13.58
CA GLU A 310 7.75 2.77 14.07
C GLU A 310 7.21 1.93 12.94
N ILE A 311 7.22 0.61 13.13
CA ILE A 311 6.75 -0.36 12.16
C ILE A 311 5.55 -1.07 12.76
N SER A 312 4.46 -1.10 12.01
CA SER A 312 3.25 -1.85 12.33
C SER A 312 2.90 -2.79 11.19
N GLY A 313 3.00 -4.10 11.44
CA GLY A 313 2.64 -5.15 10.50
C GLY A 313 1.36 -5.86 10.89
N LYS A 314 0.47 -6.08 9.92
CA LYS A 314 -0.78 -6.83 10.10
C LYS A 314 -0.96 -7.83 8.97
N ILE A 315 -1.10 -9.09 9.34
CA ILE A 315 -1.38 -10.21 8.44
C ILE A 315 -2.80 -10.70 8.73
N SER A 316 -3.67 -10.64 7.73
CA SER A 316 -5.05 -11.12 7.83
C SER A 316 -5.35 -12.19 6.79
N ASP A 317 -6.25 -13.13 7.12
CA ASP A 317 -6.78 -14.05 6.12
C ASP A 317 -7.69 -13.32 5.10
N LEU A 318 -8.17 -14.06 4.10
CA LEU A 318 -9.07 -13.53 3.06
C LEU A 318 -10.43 -13.04 3.61
N LYS A 319 -10.80 -13.42 4.84
CA LYS A 319 -12.03 -12.98 5.52
C LYS A 319 -11.79 -11.76 6.42
N GLY A 320 -10.56 -11.24 6.45
CA GLY A 320 -10.15 -10.10 7.27
C GLY A 320 -9.82 -10.44 8.73
N LYS A 321 -9.82 -11.73 9.12
CA LYS A 321 -9.42 -12.16 10.46
C LYS A 321 -7.92 -11.96 10.62
N ILE A 322 -7.50 -11.34 11.71
CA ILE A 322 -6.08 -11.13 12.01
C ILE A 322 -5.45 -12.46 12.42
N ILE A 323 -4.39 -12.85 11.70
CA ILE A 323 -3.63 -14.08 11.97
C ILE A 323 -2.35 -13.76 12.71
N TYR A 324 -1.66 -12.69 12.30
CA TYR A 324 -0.45 -12.22 12.95
C TYR A 324 -0.39 -10.69 12.92
N GLN A 325 0.13 -10.10 13.98
CA GLN A 325 0.38 -8.66 14.05
C GLN A 325 1.62 -8.38 14.89
N PHE A 326 2.36 -7.35 14.53
CA PHE A 326 3.55 -6.92 15.26
C PHE A 326 3.70 -5.40 15.19
N ASN A 327 4.27 -4.84 16.26
CA ASN A 327 4.70 -3.45 16.31
C ASN A 327 6.16 -3.41 16.79
N LYS A 328 6.99 -2.59 16.14
CA LYS A 328 8.40 -2.38 16.50
C LYS A 328 8.71 -0.90 16.51
N SER A 329 9.59 -0.48 17.43
CA SER A 329 10.12 0.88 17.49
C SER A 329 11.64 0.80 17.36
N ILE A 330 12.17 1.35 16.28
CA ILE A 330 13.57 1.27 15.89
C ILE A 330 14.19 2.66 16.01
N PRO A 331 14.91 2.95 17.11
CA PRO A 331 15.72 4.16 17.20
C PRO A 331 16.93 4.02 16.27
N ILE A 332 17.12 5.02 15.40
CA ILE A 332 18.26 5.09 14.49
C ILE A 332 19.04 6.36 14.84
N GLN A 333 20.35 6.20 15.01
CA GLN A 333 21.25 7.30 15.31
C GLN A 333 22.48 7.18 14.42
N PHE A 334 22.96 8.32 13.93
CA PHE A 334 24.16 8.43 13.10
C PHE A 334 25.12 9.45 13.68
N GLY A 335 26.42 9.18 13.54
CA GLY A 335 27.45 10.22 13.62
C GLY A 335 27.48 11.08 12.34
N GLU A 336 28.15 12.22 12.39
CA GLU A 336 28.26 13.14 11.24
C GLU A 336 28.93 12.47 10.01
N GLU A 337 30.04 11.77 10.22
CA GLU A 337 30.73 11.05 9.13
C GLU A 337 29.87 9.94 8.52
N GLU A 338 29.10 9.22 9.34
CA GLU A 338 28.21 8.15 8.88
C GLU A 338 27.06 8.74 8.06
N LEU A 339 26.48 9.84 8.52
CA LEU A 339 25.43 10.55 7.81
C LEU A 339 25.90 11.00 6.42
N ASN A 340 27.10 11.58 6.32
CA ASN A 340 27.66 12.03 5.05
C ASN A 340 27.85 10.87 4.05
N LYS A 341 28.10 9.63 4.53
CA LYS A 341 28.21 8.44 3.68
C LYS A 341 26.87 7.89 3.19
N ILE A 342 25.78 8.15 3.92
CA ILE A 342 24.45 7.59 3.62
C ILE A 342 23.49 8.62 3.02
N LYS A 343 23.75 9.94 3.15
CA LYS A 343 22.86 11.00 2.67
C LYS A 343 22.56 10.93 1.17
N THR A 344 23.45 10.34 0.39
CA THR A 344 23.31 10.14 -1.07
C THR A 344 22.82 8.74 -1.45
N LYS A 345 22.58 7.86 -0.48
CA LYS A 345 22.14 6.48 -0.70
C LYS A 345 20.67 6.33 -0.31
N PRO A 346 19.88 5.51 -1.04
CA PRO A 346 18.57 5.11 -0.57
C PRO A 346 18.66 4.40 0.79
N PHE A 347 17.64 4.52 1.62
CA PHE A 347 17.54 3.78 2.87
C PHE A 347 16.64 2.56 2.68
N SER A 348 17.10 1.39 3.14
CA SER A 348 16.34 0.13 3.03
C SER A 348 16.23 -0.52 4.39
N LEU A 349 15.00 -0.61 4.90
CA LEU A 349 14.69 -1.36 6.10
C LEU A 349 14.29 -2.78 5.71
N GLN A 350 15.02 -3.78 6.22
CA GLN A 350 14.76 -5.19 5.95
C GLN A 350 14.47 -5.94 7.24
N ASP A 351 13.49 -6.82 7.19
CA ASP A 351 13.07 -7.60 8.34
C ASP A 351 12.37 -8.90 7.88
N ILE A 352 12.09 -9.78 8.83
CA ILE A 352 11.65 -11.14 8.56
C ILE A 352 10.77 -11.65 9.72
N PHE A 353 9.74 -12.43 9.40
CA PHE A 353 8.94 -13.11 10.41
C PHE A 353 8.44 -14.48 9.92
N PRO A 354 8.23 -15.47 10.82
CA PRO A 354 7.69 -16.76 10.45
C PRO A 354 6.18 -16.66 10.15
N LEU A 355 5.68 -17.42 9.18
CA LEU A 355 4.26 -17.45 8.84
C LEU A 355 3.81 -18.88 8.48
N VAL A 356 2.68 -19.31 9.04
CA VAL A 356 2.08 -20.63 8.76
C VAL A 356 1.41 -20.68 7.39
N GLU A 357 1.22 -21.89 6.85
CA GLU A 357 0.54 -22.14 5.57
C GLU A 357 -0.81 -21.43 5.46
N GLY A 358 -1.11 -20.85 4.29
CA GLY A 358 -2.37 -20.14 4.04
C GLY A 358 -2.26 -18.97 3.05
N ASN A 359 -3.41 -18.37 2.76
CA ASN A 359 -3.54 -17.19 1.92
C ASN A 359 -3.86 -15.96 2.78
N TYR A 360 -3.07 -14.92 2.64
CA TYR A 360 -3.13 -13.74 3.49
C TYR A 360 -3.00 -12.44 2.72
N LYS A 361 -3.41 -11.37 3.39
CA LYS A 361 -3.10 -10.00 3.04
C LYS A 361 -2.16 -9.42 4.10
N PHE A 362 -0.98 -8.99 3.67
CA PHE A 362 0.02 -8.35 4.51
C PHE A 362 -0.01 -6.84 4.31
N ASN A 363 -0.27 -6.12 5.40
CA ASN A 363 -0.22 -4.67 5.46
C ASN A 363 0.95 -4.27 6.35
N LEU A 364 1.81 -3.38 5.86
CA LEU A 364 2.88 -2.78 6.64
C LEU A 364 2.73 -1.26 6.65
N LEU A 365 2.82 -0.64 7.82
CA LEU A 365 2.89 0.79 8.02
C LEU A 365 4.24 1.12 8.68
N LEU A 366 4.97 2.06 8.10
CA LEU A 366 6.22 2.60 8.62
C LEU A 366 6.02 4.10 8.91
N LYS A 367 6.26 4.53 10.14
CA LYS A 367 6.20 5.94 10.55
C LYS A 367 7.58 6.42 10.99
N ASN A 368 7.90 7.66 10.68
CA ASN A 368 9.04 8.37 11.24
C ASN A 368 8.54 9.31 12.33
N ARG A 369 8.88 9.00 13.59
CA ARG A 369 8.37 9.77 14.74
C ARG A 369 8.81 11.22 14.76
N VAL A 370 9.99 11.51 14.20
CA VAL A 370 10.58 12.84 14.24
C VAL A 370 10.04 13.70 13.10
N SER A 371 10.16 13.23 11.84
CA SER A 371 9.71 14.02 10.69
C SER A 371 8.20 14.02 10.52
N LYS A 372 7.48 13.21 11.32
CA LYS A 372 6.03 12.99 11.20
C LYS A 372 5.63 12.47 9.81
N GLU A 373 6.56 11.84 9.09
CA GLU A 373 6.29 11.21 7.79
C GLU A 373 5.89 9.75 7.98
N PHE A 374 5.14 9.20 7.02
CA PHE A 374 4.81 7.79 7.02
C PHE A 374 4.76 7.22 5.60
N THR A 375 4.92 5.91 5.50
CA THR A 375 4.75 5.16 4.26
C THR A 375 4.15 3.80 4.55
N SER A 376 3.58 3.14 3.53
CA SER A 376 2.95 1.83 3.72
C SER A 376 2.94 1.02 2.44
N PHE A 377 2.82 -0.29 2.57
CA PHE A 377 2.51 -1.17 1.45
C PHE A 377 1.49 -2.24 1.84
N GLU A 378 0.88 -2.82 0.82
CA GLU A 378 -0.01 -3.97 0.94
C GLU A 378 0.40 -5.03 -0.10
N ARG A 379 0.48 -6.29 0.32
CA ARG A 379 0.80 -7.43 -0.55
C ARG A 379 -0.06 -8.63 -0.19
N ASP A 380 -0.55 -9.32 -1.21
CA ASP A 380 -1.11 -10.65 -1.03
C ASP A 380 0.05 -11.65 -0.85
N LEU A 381 -0.12 -12.57 0.09
CA LEU A 381 0.84 -13.61 0.44
C LEU A 381 0.20 -14.96 0.33
N ILE A 382 0.91 -15.87 -0.33
CA ILE A 382 0.56 -17.28 -0.41
C ILE A 382 1.71 -18.02 0.25
N ILE A 383 1.41 -18.71 1.34
CA ILE A 383 2.33 -19.64 2.00
C ILE A 383 1.83 -21.04 1.67
N PRO A 384 2.41 -21.69 0.64
CA PRO A 384 1.90 -22.96 0.18
C PRO A 384 2.28 -24.09 1.13
N SER A 385 1.56 -25.21 1.01
CA SER A 385 1.89 -26.43 1.73
C SER A 385 2.97 -27.19 0.97
N PHE A 386 4.22 -26.75 1.13
CA PHE A 386 5.39 -27.32 0.43
C PHE A 386 5.61 -28.83 0.66
N GLN A 387 4.90 -29.44 1.62
CA GLN A 387 4.93 -30.88 1.86
C GLN A 387 4.02 -31.68 0.92
N SER A 388 3.03 -31.04 0.28
CA SER A 388 1.97 -31.69 -0.50
C SER A 388 1.95 -31.29 -1.97
N SER A 389 2.63 -30.21 -2.35
CA SER A 389 2.75 -29.75 -3.73
C SER A 389 4.20 -29.32 -4.00
N ALA A 390 4.74 -29.73 -5.16
CA ALA A 390 5.99 -29.20 -5.67
C ALA A 390 5.71 -27.80 -6.23
N GLU A 391 5.79 -26.79 -5.37
CA GLU A 391 5.65 -25.38 -5.76
C GLU A 391 7.00 -24.67 -5.77
N MET A 392 7.11 -23.68 -6.66
CA MET A 392 8.28 -22.82 -6.78
C MET A 392 8.01 -21.49 -6.08
N THR A 393 8.97 -21.00 -5.31
CA THR A 393 8.90 -19.63 -4.77
C THR A 393 9.08 -18.62 -5.90
N ARG A 394 8.55 -17.41 -5.73
CA ARG A 394 8.84 -16.30 -6.64
C ARG A 394 10.35 -16.08 -6.79
N LEU A 395 10.76 -15.66 -7.99
CA LEU A 395 12.15 -15.34 -8.29
C LEU A 395 12.58 -14.09 -7.51
N ILE A 396 13.66 -14.20 -6.75
CA ILE A 396 14.35 -13.07 -6.14
C ILE A 396 15.49 -12.68 -7.08
N LEU A 397 15.39 -11.48 -7.65
CA LEU A 397 16.46 -10.91 -8.46
C LEU A 397 17.32 -9.99 -7.58
N ALA A 398 18.63 -10.16 -7.65
CA ALA A 398 19.56 -9.39 -6.84
C ALA A 398 20.79 -8.95 -7.66
N PRO A 399 21.24 -7.69 -7.55
CA PRO A 399 22.48 -7.22 -8.17
C PRO A 399 23.74 -7.73 -7.44
N HIS A 400 23.59 -8.17 -6.20
CA HIS A 400 24.71 -8.52 -5.35
C HIS A 400 24.34 -9.60 -4.32
N ILE A 401 25.30 -10.47 -4.02
CA ILE A 401 25.25 -11.44 -2.93
C ILE A 401 26.53 -11.37 -2.11
N LYS A 402 26.49 -11.83 -0.87
CA LYS A 402 27.68 -11.98 -0.02
C LYS A 402 27.68 -13.32 0.67
N ASN A 403 28.81 -14.01 0.63
CA ASN A 403 29.03 -15.19 1.47
C ASN A 403 29.29 -14.74 2.90
N VAL A 404 28.49 -15.21 3.84
CA VAL A 404 28.55 -14.87 5.26
C VAL A 404 28.76 -16.16 6.03
N SER A 405 29.78 -16.20 6.89
CA SER A 405 30.02 -17.35 7.77
C SER A 405 28.77 -17.67 8.60
N SER A 406 28.55 -18.95 8.88
CA SER A 406 27.35 -19.47 9.54
C SER A 406 27.13 -18.88 10.95
N THR A 407 26.54 -17.69 11.02
CA THR A 407 25.99 -17.15 12.25
C THR A 407 24.63 -17.82 12.52
N THR A 408 24.36 -18.18 13.77
CA THR A 408 23.08 -18.73 14.24
C THR A 408 21.91 -17.75 14.08
N SER A 409 22.18 -16.48 13.77
CA SER A 409 21.17 -15.47 13.54
C SER A 409 20.51 -15.58 12.16
N HIS A 410 19.17 -15.58 12.14
CA HIS A 410 18.38 -15.40 10.93
C HIS A 410 18.42 -13.92 10.54
N LYS A 411 18.92 -13.64 9.35
CA LYS A 411 18.89 -12.31 8.74
C LYS A 411 17.89 -12.30 7.59
N PRO A 412 17.24 -11.16 7.31
CA PRO A 412 16.43 -11.00 6.11
C PRO A 412 17.23 -11.38 4.86
N PHE A 413 16.64 -12.10 3.92
CA PHE A 413 17.24 -12.55 2.66
C PHE A 413 18.56 -13.34 2.80
N LYS A 414 18.80 -13.96 3.96
CA LYS A 414 19.90 -14.91 4.14
C LYS A 414 19.40 -16.33 3.95
N VAL A 415 20.03 -17.07 3.05
CA VAL A 415 19.75 -18.49 2.80
C VAL A 415 21.04 -19.28 2.94
N GLY A 416 21.09 -20.18 3.94
CA GLY A 416 22.32 -20.87 4.29
C GLY A 416 23.44 -19.87 4.62
N ASP A 417 24.53 -19.95 3.87
CA ASP A 417 25.70 -19.08 4.02
C ASP A 417 25.72 -17.92 3.02
N VAL A 418 24.65 -17.74 2.24
CA VAL A 418 24.52 -16.67 1.24
C VAL A 418 23.55 -15.62 1.74
N GLN A 419 24.03 -14.38 1.83
CA GLN A 419 23.21 -13.20 2.01
C GLN A 419 22.88 -12.60 0.64
N ILE A 420 21.60 -12.54 0.31
CA ILE A 420 21.09 -11.96 -0.93
C ILE A 420 20.72 -10.50 -0.66
N TYR A 421 21.07 -9.61 -1.59
CA TYR A 421 20.71 -8.19 -1.53
C TYR A 421 19.77 -7.85 -2.68
N PRO A 422 18.47 -8.15 -2.56
CA PRO A 422 17.51 -7.88 -3.62
C PRO A 422 17.30 -6.38 -3.83
N SER A 423 16.90 -6.01 -5.05
CA SER A 423 16.48 -4.64 -5.41
C SER A 423 14.97 -4.63 -5.60
N PRO A 424 14.17 -3.86 -4.84
CA PRO A 424 12.71 -3.89 -4.97
C PRO A 424 12.19 -3.47 -6.35
N GLY A 425 12.94 -2.64 -7.08
CA GLY A 425 12.61 -2.24 -8.45
C GLY A 425 13.16 -3.18 -9.53
N ASN A 426 13.96 -4.20 -9.16
CA ASN A 426 14.72 -5.03 -10.10
C ASN A 426 15.46 -4.20 -11.16
N GLU A 427 16.04 -3.07 -10.75
CA GLU A 427 16.85 -2.22 -11.62
C GLU A 427 18.34 -2.59 -11.51
N PHE A 428 18.96 -2.76 -12.66
CA PHE A 428 20.35 -3.17 -12.83
C PHE A 428 21.07 -2.21 -13.78
N SER A 429 22.39 -2.06 -13.63
CA SER A 429 23.25 -1.47 -14.64
C SER A 429 23.94 -2.57 -15.44
N VAL A 430 24.49 -2.21 -16.60
CA VAL A 430 25.27 -3.15 -17.45
C VAL A 430 26.51 -3.71 -16.76
N ARG A 431 26.97 -3.08 -15.67
CA ARG A 431 28.12 -3.54 -14.87
C ARG A 431 27.71 -4.50 -13.74
N ASP A 432 26.42 -4.60 -13.45
CA ASP A 432 25.93 -5.52 -12.44
C ASP A 432 25.97 -6.96 -12.93
N LYS A 433 25.88 -7.86 -11.96
CA LYS A 433 25.51 -9.25 -12.18
C LYS A 433 24.04 -9.42 -11.84
N LEU A 434 23.35 -10.27 -12.58
CA LEU A 434 22.00 -10.70 -12.23
C LEU A 434 22.09 -12.01 -11.48
N PHE A 435 21.84 -11.97 -10.18
CA PHE A 435 21.61 -13.17 -9.38
C PHE A 435 20.12 -13.51 -9.38
N ILE A 436 19.79 -14.74 -9.72
CA ILE A 436 18.42 -15.27 -9.66
C ILE A 436 18.37 -16.34 -8.59
N PHE A 437 17.59 -16.10 -7.53
CA PHE A 437 17.39 -17.05 -6.45
C PHE A 437 15.93 -17.48 -6.34
N PHE A 438 15.70 -18.78 -6.14
CA PHE A 438 14.39 -19.34 -5.82
C PHE A 438 14.53 -20.71 -5.15
N GLN A 439 13.42 -21.21 -4.60
CA GLN A 439 13.33 -22.51 -3.97
C GLN A 439 12.21 -23.34 -4.59
N ILE A 440 12.41 -24.65 -4.62
CA ILE A 440 11.37 -25.66 -4.87
C ILE A 440 11.45 -26.65 -3.71
N PRO A 441 10.89 -26.32 -2.53
CA PRO A 441 11.16 -27.11 -1.33
C PRO A 441 10.61 -28.54 -1.39
N GLY A 442 9.50 -28.73 -2.11
CA GLY A 442 8.86 -30.02 -2.37
C GLY A 442 9.44 -30.80 -3.57
N ILE A 443 10.65 -30.48 -4.05
CA ILE A 443 11.22 -31.14 -5.23
C ILE A 443 11.41 -32.66 -5.01
N SER A 444 10.89 -33.48 -5.92
CA SER A 444 11.05 -34.93 -5.87
C SER A 444 12.49 -35.34 -6.23
N GLU A 445 12.94 -36.50 -5.74
CA GLU A 445 14.28 -37.01 -6.10
C GLU A 445 14.38 -37.31 -7.60
N GLU A 446 13.29 -37.75 -8.25
CA GLU A 446 13.27 -37.99 -9.68
C GLU A 446 13.55 -36.72 -10.50
N VAL A 447 12.88 -35.61 -10.17
CA VAL A 447 13.12 -34.30 -10.81
C VAL A 447 14.49 -33.77 -10.42
N ARG A 448 14.98 -34.06 -9.20
CA ARG A 448 16.31 -33.65 -8.77
C ARG A 448 17.41 -34.29 -9.62
N GLU A 449 17.35 -35.59 -9.84
CA GLU A 449 18.39 -36.36 -10.53
C GLU A 449 18.35 -36.14 -12.05
N ASN A 450 17.16 -36.00 -12.63
CA ASN A 450 16.98 -36.05 -14.09
C ASN A 450 16.35 -34.77 -14.68
N GLY A 451 15.89 -33.83 -13.86
CA GLY A 451 15.28 -32.60 -14.33
C GLY A 451 16.29 -31.53 -14.73
N ARG A 452 15.80 -30.52 -15.46
CA ARG A 452 16.58 -29.37 -15.92
C ARG A 452 15.83 -28.06 -15.68
N LEU A 453 16.59 -27.01 -15.45
CA LEU A 453 16.12 -25.63 -15.42
C LEU A 453 16.44 -24.96 -16.75
N GLN A 454 15.51 -24.15 -17.24
CA GLN A 454 15.70 -23.32 -18.41
C GLN A 454 15.36 -21.88 -18.07
N PHE A 455 16.29 -20.98 -18.36
CA PHE A 455 16.18 -19.54 -18.16
C PHE A 455 16.03 -18.89 -19.52
N ILE A 456 14.90 -18.24 -19.78
CA ILE A 456 14.62 -17.52 -21.03
C ILE A 456 14.49 -16.04 -20.71
N PHE A 457 15.34 -15.23 -21.31
CA PHE A 457 15.29 -13.77 -21.22
C PHE A 457 14.58 -13.23 -22.45
N TYR A 458 13.57 -12.40 -22.23
CA TYR A 458 12.81 -11.71 -23.27
C TYR A 458 13.09 -10.21 -23.21
N LYS A 459 13.18 -9.58 -24.39
CA LYS A 459 13.21 -8.13 -24.59
C LYS A 459 11.93 -7.75 -25.34
N GLY A 460 10.97 -7.14 -24.64
CA GLY A 460 9.58 -7.11 -25.11
C GLY A 460 9.03 -8.53 -25.28
N ASP A 461 8.50 -8.84 -26.47
CA ASP A 461 7.99 -10.19 -26.80
C ASP A 461 9.02 -11.09 -27.49
N GLN A 462 10.23 -10.60 -27.75
CA GLN A 462 11.28 -11.35 -28.44
C GLN A 462 12.20 -12.05 -27.45
N GLU A 463 12.46 -13.34 -27.69
CA GLU A 463 13.50 -14.07 -26.97
C GLU A 463 14.88 -13.47 -27.28
N PHE A 464 15.56 -13.05 -26.22
CA PHE A 464 16.88 -12.42 -26.29
C PHE A 464 18.00 -13.41 -25.98
N ARG A 465 17.83 -14.26 -24.96
CA ARG A 465 18.83 -15.23 -24.52
C ARG A 465 18.17 -16.42 -23.85
N ARG A 466 18.72 -17.61 -24.04
CA ARG A 466 18.27 -18.84 -23.40
C ARG A 466 19.44 -19.62 -22.82
N GLU A 467 19.28 -20.11 -21.61
CA GLU A 467 20.27 -20.96 -20.94
C GLU A 467 19.61 -22.12 -20.21
N GLU A 468 20.36 -23.21 -20.06
CA GLU A 468 19.89 -24.41 -19.37
C GLU A 468 20.91 -24.90 -18.34
N ARG A 469 20.41 -25.51 -17.26
CA ARG A 469 21.20 -26.12 -16.19
C ARG A 469 20.56 -27.43 -15.74
N GLU A 470 21.37 -28.41 -15.38
CA GLU A 470 20.86 -29.64 -14.77
C GLU A 470 20.55 -29.42 -13.29
N ILE A 471 19.40 -29.90 -12.80
CA ILE A 471 19.00 -29.69 -11.39
C ILE A 471 19.95 -30.41 -10.41
N LYS A 472 20.51 -31.56 -10.80
CA LYS A 472 21.50 -32.29 -9.98
C LYS A 472 22.81 -31.53 -9.74
N SER A 473 23.10 -30.49 -10.53
CA SER A 473 24.32 -29.69 -10.38
C SER A 473 24.29 -28.76 -9.16
N TYR A 474 23.10 -28.51 -8.59
CA TYR A 474 22.95 -27.66 -7.42
C TYR A 474 23.24 -28.42 -6.12
N PRO A 475 24.08 -27.86 -5.22
CA PRO A 475 24.53 -28.57 -4.03
C PRO A 475 23.43 -28.75 -2.98
N GLN A 476 22.52 -27.79 -2.86
CA GLN A 476 21.43 -27.81 -1.89
C GLN A 476 20.12 -28.24 -2.54
N LYS A 477 19.48 -29.26 -1.99
CA LYS A 477 18.19 -29.75 -2.48
C LYS A 477 17.15 -28.63 -2.44
N GLY A 478 16.51 -28.38 -3.58
CA GLY A 478 15.39 -27.44 -3.69
C GLY A 478 15.78 -25.97 -3.53
N GLN A 479 17.07 -25.61 -3.61
CA GLN A 479 17.54 -24.23 -3.61
C GLN A 479 18.38 -23.95 -4.85
N PHE A 480 18.05 -22.88 -5.56
CA PHE A 480 18.65 -22.55 -6.84
C PHE A 480 19.15 -21.11 -6.80
N LEU A 481 20.42 -20.93 -7.13
CA LEU A 481 21.08 -19.64 -7.25
C LEU A 481 21.90 -19.64 -8.52
N GLU A 482 21.51 -18.82 -9.49
CA GLU A 482 22.25 -18.62 -10.74
C GLU A 482 22.79 -17.19 -10.85
N GLU A 483 23.89 -17.06 -11.57
CA GLU A 483 24.55 -15.79 -11.87
C GLU A 483 24.60 -15.58 -13.39
N PHE A 484 24.16 -14.41 -13.85
CA PHE A 484 24.25 -14.00 -15.25
C PHE A 484 24.99 -12.66 -15.37
N SER A 485 25.88 -12.55 -16.36
CA SER A 485 26.49 -11.27 -16.74
C SER A 485 25.53 -10.44 -17.58
N LEU A 486 25.39 -9.16 -17.23
CA LEU A 486 24.55 -8.18 -17.95
C LEU A 486 25.33 -7.33 -18.95
N GLU A 487 26.62 -7.57 -19.15
CA GLU A 487 27.51 -6.75 -19.99
C GLU A 487 27.00 -6.59 -21.44
N HIS A 488 26.35 -7.63 -21.97
CA HIS A 488 25.83 -7.66 -23.35
C HIS A 488 24.32 -7.41 -23.43
N PHE A 489 23.67 -7.01 -22.34
CA PHE A 489 22.27 -6.66 -22.36
C PHE A 489 22.12 -5.14 -22.54
N PRO A 490 21.57 -4.65 -23.66
CA PRO A 490 21.37 -3.22 -23.85
C PRO A 490 20.34 -2.65 -22.85
N PRO A 491 20.42 -1.36 -22.49
CA PRO A 491 19.43 -0.70 -21.65
C PRO A 491 18.01 -0.86 -22.20
N ASP A 492 17.15 -1.56 -21.46
CA ASP A 492 15.74 -1.80 -21.78
C ASP A 492 15.05 -2.52 -20.61
N PHE A 493 13.76 -2.82 -20.78
CA PHE A 493 12.99 -3.72 -19.93
C PHE A 493 13.09 -5.17 -20.43
N TYR A 494 13.32 -6.07 -19.48
CA TYR A 494 13.46 -7.50 -19.72
C TYR A 494 12.52 -8.29 -18.83
N ARG A 495 12.20 -9.49 -19.30
CA ARG A 495 11.51 -10.52 -18.51
C ARG A 495 12.36 -11.77 -18.52
N VAL A 496 12.63 -12.34 -17.35
CA VAL A 496 13.20 -13.69 -17.23
C VAL A 496 12.09 -14.66 -16.88
N GLU A 497 12.02 -15.76 -17.62
CA GLU A 497 11.15 -16.90 -17.38
C GLU A 497 12.01 -18.10 -17.00
N VAL A 498 11.66 -18.76 -15.90
CA VAL A 498 12.35 -19.94 -15.38
C VAL A 498 11.40 -21.12 -15.48
N ASN A 499 11.75 -22.07 -16.34
CA ASN A 499 11.00 -23.28 -16.60
C ASN A 499 11.70 -24.47 -15.96
N VAL A 500 10.95 -25.26 -15.19
CA VAL A 500 11.41 -26.51 -14.58
C VAL A 500 10.88 -27.67 -15.39
N PHE A 501 11.77 -28.51 -15.91
CA PHE A 501 11.43 -29.68 -16.70
C PHE A 501 11.59 -30.97 -15.89
N SER A 502 10.68 -31.92 -16.11
CA SER A 502 10.84 -33.31 -15.66
C SER A 502 11.78 -34.11 -16.58
N ASN A 503 12.08 -35.36 -16.20
CA ASN A 503 12.80 -36.34 -17.01
C ASN A 503 12.15 -36.65 -18.37
N GLU A 504 10.81 -36.54 -18.47
CA GLU A 504 10.06 -36.69 -19.72
C GLU A 504 10.09 -35.42 -20.60
N ASN A 505 10.92 -34.44 -20.25
CA ASN A 505 11.02 -33.15 -20.93
C ASN A 505 9.71 -32.36 -20.95
N LYS A 506 8.85 -32.56 -19.94
CA LYS A 506 7.62 -31.78 -19.72
C LYS A 506 7.89 -30.65 -18.73
N ILE A 507 7.38 -29.46 -19.02
CA ILE A 507 7.43 -28.34 -18.07
C ILE A 507 6.46 -28.64 -16.93
N ILE A 508 6.96 -28.65 -15.70
CA ILE A 508 6.17 -28.90 -14.48
C ILE A 508 5.95 -27.63 -13.65
N LEU A 509 6.85 -26.65 -13.73
CA LEU A 509 6.75 -25.37 -13.02
C LEU A 509 7.29 -24.25 -13.91
N ILE A 510 6.66 -23.08 -13.80
CA ILE A 510 7.05 -21.85 -14.51
C ILE A 510 6.94 -20.70 -13.52
N GLU A 511 7.98 -19.88 -13.45
CA GLU A 511 7.93 -18.57 -12.77
C GLU A 511 8.60 -17.52 -13.64
N GLN A 512 8.21 -16.27 -13.44
CA GLN A 512 8.74 -15.16 -14.21
C GLN A 512 8.96 -13.93 -13.36
N ALA A 513 9.96 -13.14 -13.73
CA ALA A 513 10.23 -11.85 -13.11
C ALA A 513 10.64 -10.82 -14.17
N TYR A 514 10.25 -9.57 -13.93
CA TYR A 514 10.62 -8.44 -14.76
C TYR A 514 11.78 -7.69 -14.11
N PHE A 515 12.70 -7.20 -14.94
CA PHE A 515 13.81 -6.36 -14.52
C PHE A 515 14.15 -5.35 -15.62
N SER A 516 14.84 -4.29 -15.25
CA SER A 516 15.26 -3.26 -16.20
C SER A 516 16.75 -3.03 -16.12
N ILE A 517 17.33 -2.71 -17.27
CA ILE A 517 18.72 -2.27 -17.38
C ILE A 517 18.74 -0.78 -17.62
N SER A 518 19.32 -0.06 -16.67
CA SER A 518 19.40 1.39 -16.66
C SER A 518 20.36 1.89 -17.74
N LEU A 519 20.07 3.08 -18.27
CA LEU A 519 21.02 3.84 -19.09
C LEU A 519 22.21 4.36 -18.27
N SER A 520 22.04 4.48 -16.94
CA SER A 520 23.12 4.86 -16.03
C SER A 520 24.02 3.66 -15.73
N GLU A 521 25.33 3.85 -15.84
CA GLU A 521 26.31 2.81 -15.50
C GLU A 521 26.42 2.56 -13.98
N LEU A 522 25.99 3.51 -13.15
CA LEU A 522 26.07 3.45 -11.70
C LEU A 522 24.69 3.66 -11.07
N ILE A 523 24.24 2.65 -10.34
CA ILE A 523 23.03 2.72 -9.51
C ILE A 523 23.46 2.75 -8.04
N PRO A 524 23.07 3.77 -7.27
CA PRO A 524 23.41 3.85 -5.86
C PRO A 524 22.76 2.69 -5.09
N ARG A 525 23.56 1.93 -4.35
CA ARG A 525 23.06 0.82 -3.51
C ARG A 525 22.57 1.33 -2.16
N PRO A 526 21.46 0.79 -1.65
CA PRO A 526 20.87 1.29 -0.43
C PRO A 526 21.77 1.05 0.79
N PHE A 527 21.68 1.94 1.77
CA PHE A 527 22.08 1.63 3.12
C PHE A 527 21.02 0.74 3.77
N ILE A 528 21.41 -0.46 4.18
CA ILE A 528 20.49 -1.48 4.70
C ILE A 528 20.52 -1.45 6.22
N TYR A 529 19.37 -1.18 6.83
CA TYR A 529 19.10 -1.42 8.23
C TYR A 529 18.35 -2.74 8.38
N SER A 530 18.84 -3.63 9.24
CA SER A 530 18.16 -4.88 9.59
C SER A 530 18.48 -5.29 11.01
N GLU A 531 17.48 -5.78 11.73
CA GLU A 531 17.68 -6.40 13.03
C GLU A 531 17.86 -7.92 12.88
N LEU A 532 18.49 -8.55 13.87
CA LEU A 532 18.56 -10.01 13.92
C LEU A 532 17.17 -10.56 14.27
N ALA A 533 16.68 -11.48 13.46
CA ALA A 533 15.43 -12.16 13.72
C ALA A 533 15.63 -13.46 14.50
N PRO A 534 14.61 -13.90 15.27
CA PRO A 534 14.64 -15.20 15.90
C PRO A 534 14.77 -16.30 14.84
N SER A 535 15.67 -17.26 15.08
CA SER A 535 15.85 -18.41 14.21
C SER A 535 14.70 -19.40 14.35
N SER A 536 14.59 -20.39 13.46
CA SER A 536 13.64 -21.50 13.60
C SER A 536 13.77 -22.29 14.90
N GLY A 537 14.96 -22.30 15.50
CA GLY A 537 15.21 -22.90 16.81
C GLY A 537 14.80 -22.04 18.01
N ASP A 538 14.49 -20.76 17.82
CA ASP A 538 14.20 -19.83 18.91
C ASP A 538 12.77 -20.03 19.48
N SER A 539 12.63 -19.91 20.80
CA SER A 539 11.34 -20.00 21.49
C SER A 539 10.33 -18.95 21.04
N LEU A 540 10.80 -17.77 20.62
CA LEU A 540 9.96 -16.70 20.08
C LEU A 540 9.32 -17.10 18.75
N THR A 541 10.04 -17.83 17.89
CA THR A 541 9.50 -18.37 16.64
C THR A 541 8.38 -19.36 16.93
N ASP A 542 8.62 -20.31 17.86
CA ASP A 542 7.60 -21.26 18.29
C ASP A 542 6.36 -20.52 18.86
N TYR A 543 6.56 -19.49 19.69
CA TYR A 543 5.47 -18.68 20.23
C TYR A 543 4.66 -17.96 19.14
N ILE A 544 5.34 -17.36 18.15
CA ILE A 544 4.69 -16.66 17.03
C ILE A 544 3.83 -17.64 16.21
N LEU A 545 4.38 -18.79 15.83
CA LEU A 545 3.65 -19.82 15.07
C LEU A 545 2.47 -20.38 15.86
N GLY A 546 2.65 -20.64 17.16
CA GLY A 546 1.58 -21.10 18.03
C GLY A 546 0.41 -20.11 18.14
N GLY A 547 0.71 -18.81 18.24
CA GLY A 547 -0.29 -17.75 18.19
C GLY A 547 -1.02 -17.66 16.86
N GLN A 548 -0.33 -17.88 15.74
CA GLN A 548 -0.95 -17.92 14.41
C GLN A 548 -1.92 -19.09 14.27
N TYR A 549 -1.52 -20.31 14.65
CA TYR A 549 -2.40 -21.48 14.63
C TYR A 549 -3.60 -21.30 15.57
N PHE A 550 -3.41 -20.69 16.73
CA PHE A 550 -4.50 -20.32 17.63
C PHE A 550 -5.51 -19.39 16.93
N ASN A 551 -5.01 -18.36 16.24
CA ASN A 551 -5.84 -17.43 15.48
C ASN A 551 -6.49 -18.08 14.26
N GLN A 552 -5.92 -19.13 13.66
CA GLN A 552 -6.59 -19.93 12.64
C GLN A 552 -7.65 -20.88 13.21
N GLY A 553 -7.59 -21.18 14.51
CA GLY A 553 -8.46 -22.17 15.18
C GLY A 553 -7.92 -23.61 15.11
N ILE A 554 -6.66 -23.80 14.72
CA ILE A 554 -5.99 -25.10 14.65
C ILE A 554 -5.33 -25.36 16.02
N TYR A 555 -6.15 -25.72 17.00
CA TYR A 555 -5.77 -25.73 18.41
C TYR A 555 -4.72 -26.79 18.76
N GLU A 556 -4.66 -27.91 18.04
CA GLU A 556 -3.67 -28.96 18.25
C GLU A 556 -2.26 -28.48 17.89
N LYS A 557 -2.09 -27.86 16.71
CA LYS A 557 -0.81 -27.27 16.31
C LYS A 557 -0.46 -26.09 17.22
N ALA A 558 -1.45 -25.27 17.60
CA ALA A 558 -1.24 -24.14 18.51
C ALA A 558 -0.68 -24.60 19.87
N GLU A 559 -1.28 -25.62 20.47
CA GLU A 559 -0.82 -26.20 21.73
C GLU A 559 0.62 -26.70 21.62
N TYR A 560 0.92 -27.50 20.59
CA TYR A 560 2.27 -28.04 20.36
C TYR A 560 3.34 -26.94 20.32
N PHE A 561 3.12 -25.88 19.54
CA PHE A 561 4.11 -24.80 19.39
C PHE A 561 4.20 -23.91 20.65
N LEU A 562 3.08 -23.60 21.31
CA LEU A 562 3.07 -22.79 22.54
C LEU A 562 3.68 -23.53 23.73
N GLU A 563 3.39 -24.82 23.87
CA GLU A 563 4.03 -25.69 24.86
C GLU A 563 5.54 -25.75 24.63
N LYS A 564 5.97 -25.98 23.37
CA LYS A 564 7.38 -26.03 23.00
C LYS A 564 8.10 -24.71 23.31
N ALA A 565 7.47 -23.57 23.05
CA ALA A 565 8.01 -22.25 23.40
C ALA A 565 8.20 -22.08 24.91
N HIS A 566 7.17 -22.42 25.70
CA HIS A 566 7.21 -22.36 27.16
C HIS A 566 8.25 -23.32 27.75
N ARG A 567 8.30 -24.57 27.28
CA ARG A 567 9.28 -25.57 27.74
C ARG A 567 10.73 -25.12 27.55
N LYS A 568 11.02 -24.38 26.48
CA LYS A 568 12.38 -23.84 26.23
C LYS A 568 12.74 -22.68 27.15
N LYS A 569 11.76 -21.87 27.59
CA LYS A 569 11.94 -20.76 28.55
C LYS A 569 10.78 -20.72 29.55
N PRO A 570 10.78 -21.59 30.57
CA PRO A 570 9.68 -21.71 31.53
C PRO A 570 9.40 -20.42 32.31
N ASP A 571 10.43 -19.62 32.57
CA ASP A 571 10.34 -18.36 33.34
C ASP A 571 9.83 -17.16 32.51
N SER A 572 9.45 -17.38 31.24
CA SER A 572 8.92 -16.34 30.37
C SER A 572 7.41 -16.21 30.54
N LEU A 573 6.96 -15.14 31.21
CA LEU A 573 5.54 -14.84 31.39
C LEU A 573 4.79 -14.84 30.06
N LYS A 574 5.36 -14.20 29.03
CA LYS A 574 4.78 -14.15 27.68
C LYS A 574 4.47 -15.55 27.12
N PHE A 575 5.35 -16.52 27.33
CA PHE A 575 5.15 -17.87 26.82
C PHE A 575 4.18 -18.68 27.69
N ALA A 576 4.23 -18.49 29.01
CA ALA A 576 3.28 -19.06 29.95
C ALA A 576 1.85 -18.57 29.67
N GLU A 577 1.64 -17.28 29.39
CA GLU A 577 0.34 -16.73 28.99
C GLU A 577 -0.19 -17.31 27.69
N GLY A 578 0.68 -17.41 26.67
CA GLY A 578 0.34 -18.04 25.41
C GLY A 578 -0.13 -19.48 25.61
N TYR A 579 0.65 -20.27 26.34
CA TYR A 579 0.33 -21.67 26.60
C TYR A 579 -0.90 -21.84 27.52
N GLY A 580 -1.01 -21.03 28.58
CA GLY A 580 -2.17 -21.01 29.46
C GLY A 580 -3.47 -20.69 28.71
N ARG A 581 -3.44 -19.75 27.75
CA ARG A 581 -4.60 -19.40 26.94
C ARG A 581 -5.10 -20.57 26.08
N ILE A 582 -4.21 -21.32 25.44
CA ILE A 582 -4.61 -22.50 24.66
C ILE A 582 -5.13 -23.62 25.58
N LEU A 583 -4.53 -23.82 26.75
CA LEU A 583 -5.02 -24.80 27.73
C LEU A 583 -6.43 -24.46 28.22
N ILE A 584 -6.72 -23.19 28.54
CA ILE A 584 -8.08 -22.73 28.91
C ILE A 584 -9.06 -22.98 27.76
N THR A 585 -8.65 -22.70 26.51
CA THR A 585 -9.49 -22.92 25.32
C THR A 585 -9.80 -24.40 25.11
N LYS A 586 -8.86 -25.29 25.47
CA LYS A 586 -9.01 -26.75 25.45
C LYS A 586 -9.59 -27.33 26.74
N GLU A 587 -10.10 -26.49 27.64
CA GLU A 587 -10.71 -26.86 28.92
C GLU A 587 -9.76 -27.57 29.92
N LYS A 588 -8.44 -27.45 29.74
CA LYS A 588 -7.40 -27.97 30.64
C LYS A 588 -7.06 -26.97 31.74
N PHE A 589 -8.05 -26.66 32.58
CA PHE A 589 -7.96 -25.55 33.54
C PHE A 589 -6.91 -25.76 34.64
N GLU A 590 -6.78 -26.98 35.20
CA GLU A 590 -5.78 -27.25 36.25
C GLU A 590 -4.34 -27.06 35.75
N GLU A 591 -4.05 -27.51 34.53
CA GLU A 591 -2.74 -27.32 33.89
C GLU A 591 -2.47 -25.83 33.63
N ALA A 592 -3.46 -25.09 33.14
CA ALA A 592 -3.35 -23.65 32.94
C ALA A 592 -3.04 -22.91 34.26
N LYS A 593 -3.74 -23.27 35.35
CA LYS A 593 -3.49 -22.68 36.67
C LYS A 593 -2.07 -22.97 37.14
N LYS A 594 -1.61 -24.22 37.03
CA LYS A 594 -0.27 -24.65 37.44
C LYS A 594 0.85 -23.86 36.74
N ILE A 595 0.65 -23.50 35.47
CA ILE A 595 1.64 -22.77 34.66
C ILE A 595 1.67 -21.28 35.00
N LEU A 596 0.51 -20.69 35.28
CA LEU A 596 0.40 -19.25 35.52
C LEU A 596 0.65 -18.85 36.99
N LEU A 597 0.37 -19.74 37.94
CA LEU A 597 0.48 -19.45 39.38
C LEU A 597 1.89 -18.98 39.82
N PRO A 598 3.01 -19.57 39.35
CA PRO A 598 4.36 -19.16 39.76
C PRO A 598 4.68 -17.69 39.46
N PHE A 599 4.01 -17.08 38.48
CA PHE A 599 4.23 -15.68 38.11
C PHE A 599 3.57 -14.67 39.06
N LEU A 600 2.76 -15.13 40.03
CA LEU A 600 2.27 -14.29 41.12
C LEU A 600 3.39 -13.86 42.08
N GLU A 601 4.38 -14.73 42.27
CA GLU A 601 5.50 -14.49 43.20
C GLU A 601 6.65 -13.69 42.52
N ASN A 602 6.72 -13.73 41.19
CA ASN A 602 7.66 -12.96 40.38
C ASN A 602 6.94 -12.13 39.30
N PRO A 603 6.13 -11.13 39.72
CA PRO A 603 5.33 -10.36 38.78
C PRO A 603 6.25 -9.51 37.89
N GLN A 604 6.25 -9.82 36.60
CA GLN A 604 6.78 -8.90 35.59
C GLN A 604 5.83 -7.70 35.43
N LYS A 605 6.25 -6.66 34.70
CA LYS A 605 5.47 -5.41 34.51
C LYS A 605 4.08 -5.61 33.89
N ASP A 606 3.78 -6.78 33.34
CA ASP A 606 2.49 -7.11 32.71
C ASP A 606 1.63 -7.99 33.64
N TYR A 607 0.44 -7.50 33.99
CA TYR A 607 -0.52 -8.20 34.86
C TYR A 607 -1.68 -8.86 34.09
N GLN A 608 -1.60 -8.99 32.75
CA GLN A 608 -2.67 -9.60 31.96
C GLN A 608 -2.95 -11.06 32.35
N PHE A 609 -1.93 -11.80 32.77
CA PHE A 609 -2.06 -13.17 33.27
C PHE A 609 -3.03 -13.31 34.45
N LEU A 610 -3.25 -12.26 35.26
CA LEU A 610 -4.24 -12.29 36.34
C LEU A 610 -5.66 -12.49 35.81
N LYS A 611 -5.99 -11.94 34.64
CA LYS A 611 -7.27 -12.19 33.99
C LYS A 611 -7.41 -13.65 33.60
N LEU A 612 -6.34 -14.26 33.07
CA LEU A 612 -6.31 -15.68 32.70
C LEU A 612 -6.44 -16.58 33.93
N LEU A 613 -5.75 -16.26 35.03
CA LEU A 613 -5.91 -16.95 36.31
C LEU A 613 -7.34 -16.83 36.85
N GLY A 614 -7.93 -15.64 36.82
CA GLY A 614 -9.32 -15.42 37.21
C GLY A 614 -10.31 -16.25 36.37
N GLN A 615 -10.14 -16.27 35.05
CA GLN A 615 -10.95 -17.09 34.14
C GLN A 615 -10.77 -18.60 34.42
N THR A 616 -9.53 -19.01 34.69
CA THR A 616 -9.19 -20.41 34.99
C THR A 616 -9.84 -20.85 36.31
N SER A 617 -9.64 -20.09 37.40
CA SER A 617 -10.27 -20.36 38.70
C SER A 617 -11.80 -20.32 38.63
N GLN A 618 -12.37 -19.40 37.84
CA GLN A 618 -13.83 -19.36 37.61
C GLN A 618 -14.32 -20.67 36.98
N LYS A 619 -13.61 -21.20 35.99
CA LYS A 619 -13.96 -22.48 35.32
C LYS A 619 -13.76 -23.69 36.22
N LEU A 620 -12.83 -23.62 37.17
CA LEU A 620 -12.66 -24.59 38.26
C LEU A 620 -13.67 -24.42 39.42
N SER A 621 -14.63 -23.49 39.30
CA SER A 621 -15.60 -23.14 40.35
C SER A 621 -14.97 -22.62 41.65
N GLN A 622 -13.71 -22.16 41.59
CA GLN A 622 -12.99 -21.51 42.68
C GLN A 622 -13.33 -20.01 42.67
N TYR A 623 -14.59 -19.69 42.96
CA TYR A 623 -15.14 -18.35 42.71
C TYR A 623 -14.48 -17.24 43.54
N GLU A 624 -14.10 -17.52 44.79
CA GLU A 624 -13.44 -16.53 45.66
C GLU A 624 -12.06 -16.14 45.14
N GLU A 625 -11.24 -17.13 44.76
CA GLU A 625 -9.94 -16.89 44.13
C GLU A 625 -10.09 -16.17 42.78
N ALA A 626 -11.07 -16.57 41.97
CA ALA A 626 -11.34 -15.93 40.69
C ALA A 626 -11.64 -14.43 40.88
N ILE A 627 -12.47 -14.09 41.86
CA ILE A 627 -12.79 -12.70 42.21
C ILE A 627 -11.54 -11.94 42.67
N ASP A 628 -10.68 -12.55 43.49
CA ASP A 628 -9.43 -11.91 43.93
C ASP A 628 -8.51 -11.58 42.75
N TYR A 629 -8.26 -12.54 41.85
CA TYR A 629 -7.46 -12.31 40.66
C TYR A 629 -8.07 -11.25 39.72
N PHE A 630 -9.38 -11.29 39.52
CA PHE A 630 -10.07 -10.27 38.72
C PHE A 630 -10.00 -8.88 39.35
N LYS A 631 -10.13 -8.76 40.67
CA LYS A 631 -9.97 -7.47 41.37
C LYS A 631 -8.54 -6.94 41.27
N LYS A 632 -7.54 -7.80 41.43
CA LYS A 632 -6.12 -7.42 41.22
C LYS A 632 -5.90 -6.94 39.78
N TYR A 633 -6.46 -7.63 38.79
CA TYR A 633 -6.42 -7.20 37.38
C TYR A 633 -7.03 -5.80 37.19
N LEU A 634 -8.23 -5.56 37.73
CA LEU A 634 -8.90 -4.25 37.66
C LEU A 634 -8.12 -3.15 38.40
N GLY A 635 -7.38 -3.50 39.47
CA GLY A 635 -6.50 -2.58 40.18
C GLY A 635 -5.33 -2.06 39.32
N HIS A 636 -4.87 -2.83 38.33
CA HIS A 636 -3.79 -2.44 37.42
C HIS A 636 -4.28 -1.80 36.12
N TYR A 637 -5.34 -2.33 35.52
CA TYR A 637 -5.82 -1.92 34.19
C TYR A 637 -7.07 -1.05 34.22
N GLY A 638 -7.63 -0.78 35.39
CA GLY A 638 -8.91 -0.08 35.54
C GLY A 638 -10.09 -0.93 35.09
N THR A 639 -11.23 -0.26 34.87
CA THR A 639 -12.51 -0.94 34.64
C THR A 639 -12.55 -1.69 33.30
N ASN A 640 -12.85 -2.99 33.35
CA ASN A 640 -13.00 -3.86 32.18
C ASN A 640 -14.35 -4.58 32.22
N LEU A 641 -15.18 -4.40 31.19
CA LEU A 641 -16.54 -4.96 31.09
C LEU A 641 -16.57 -6.49 31.19
N GLU A 642 -15.64 -7.18 30.50
CA GLU A 642 -15.56 -8.65 30.51
C GLU A 642 -15.28 -9.15 31.93
N VAL A 643 -14.36 -8.49 32.63
CA VAL A 643 -13.95 -8.84 33.99
C VAL A 643 -15.04 -8.49 35.01
N LEU A 644 -15.72 -7.35 34.89
CA LEU A 644 -16.87 -7.00 35.72
C LEU A 644 -17.99 -8.03 35.60
N ASN A 645 -18.30 -8.43 34.36
CA ASN A 645 -19.29 -9.48 34.11
C ASN A 645 -18.86 -10.80 34.75
N ALA A 646 -17.59 -11.20 34.59
CA ALA A 646 -17.04 -12.41 35.19
C ALA A 646 -17.11 -12.39 36.73
N ILE A 647 -16.77 -11.27 37.37
CA ILE A 647 -16.93 -11.06 38.81
C ILE A 647 -18.39 -11.25 39.23
N GLY A 648 -19.35 -10.65 38.50
CA GLY A 648 -20.77 -10.80 38.78
C GLY A 648 -21.24 -12.25 38.67
N TYR A 649 -20.78 -13.00 37.67
CA TYR A 649 -21.04 -14.44 37.57
C TYR A 649 -20.45 -15.21 38.75
N CYS A 650 -19.21 -14.93 39.15
CA CYS A 650 -18.59 -15.57 40.30
C CYS A 650 -19.37 -15.29 41.60
N TYR A 651 -19.83 -14.06 41.81
CA TYR A 651 -20.65 -13.71 42.98
C TYR A 651 -22.02 -14.40 42.97
N ALA A 652 -22.68 -14.46 41.81
CA ALA A 652 -23.95 -15.16 41.68
C ALA A 652 -23.79 -16.66 41.98
N SER A 653 -22.74 -17.29 41.44
CA SER A 653 -22.45 -18.70 41.67
C SER A 653 -21.99 -19.02 43.10
N SER A 654 -21.38 -18.06 43.81
CA SER A 654 -21.06 -18.21 45.24
C SER A 654 -22.22 -17.81 46.18
N GLY A 655 -23.39 -17.48 45.63
CA GLY A 655 -24.61 -17.16 46.40
C GLY A 655 -24.73 -15.70 46.86
N ASN A 656 -23.78 -14.83 46.52
CA ASN A 656 -23.81 -13.43 46.89
C ASN A 656 -24.55 -12.57 45.84
N LYS A 657 -25.89 -12.65 45.87
CA LYS A 657 -26.77 -11.97 44.90
C LYS A 657 -26.58 -10.45 44.87
N GLU A 658 -26.39 -9.82 46.02
CA GLU A 658 -26.23 -8.35 46.13
C GLU A 658 -24.98 -7.86 45.39
N LYS A 659 -23.83 -8.50 45.63
CA LYS A 659 -22.57 -8.14 44.95
C LYS A 659 -22.58 -8.49 43.47
N ALA A 660 -23.31 -9.55 43.09
CA ALA A 660 -23.50 -9.89 41.68
C ALA A 660 -24.27 -8.80 40.93
N LEU A 661 -25.36 -8.30 41.53
CA LEU A 661 -26.13 -7.17 41.00
C LEU A 661 -25.27 -5.91 40.88
N GLU A 662 -24.52 -5.55 41.92
CA GLU A 662 -23.65 -4.37 41.90
C GLU A 662 -22.64 -4.42 40.74
N ALA A 663 -21.98 -5.56 40.53
CA ALA A 663 -20.99 -5.74 39.47
C ALA A 663 -21.61 -5.64 38.06
N TRP A 664 -22.78 -6.25 37.85
CA TRP A 664 -23.48 -6.22 36.57
C TRP A 664 -24.16 -4.88 36.28
N GLU A 665 -24.66 -4.18 37.29
CA GLU A 665 -25.18 -2.82 37.15
C GLU A 665 -24.07 -1.84 36.74
N LYS A 666 -22.91 -1.88 37.40
CA LYS A 666 -21.72 -1.12 36.99
C LYS A 666 -21.29 -1.44 35.55
N SER A 667 -21.37 -2.71 35.14
CA SER A 667 -21.11 -3.11 33.75
C SER A 667 -22.14 -2.51 32.77
N LEU A 668 -23.42 -2.50 33.14
CA LEU A 668 -24.51 -1.94 32.34
C LEU A 668 -24.49 -0.41 32.27
N GLU A 669 -24.01 0.29 33.30
CA GLU A 669 -23.77 1.73 33.26
C GLU A 669 -22.75 2.11 32.19
N ILE A 670 -21.69 1.31 32.04
CA ILE A 670 -20.64 1.52 31.04
C ILE A 670 -21.12 1.12 29.64
N ASN A 671 -21.81 -0.01 29.53
CA ASN A 671 -22.43 -0.45 28.28
C ASN A 671 -23.84 -1.00 28.49
N PRO A 672 -24.87 -0.18 28.20
CA PRO A 672 -26.26 -0.59 28.36
C PRO A 672 -26.73 -1.67 27.37
N ASN A 673 -25.99 -1.99 26.31
CA ASN A 673 -26.44 -2.89 25.24
C ASN A 673 -26.10 -4.37 25.49
N GLN A 674 -26.01 -4.78 26.76
CA GLN A 674 -25.68 -6.16 27.15
C GLN A 674 -26.93 -6.98 27.52
N GLU A 675 -27.68 -7.45 26.51
CA GLU A 675 -28.95 -8.15 26.72
C GLU A 675 -28.87 -9.39 27.63
N LYS A 676 -27.76 -10.14 27.57
CA LYS A 676 -27.54 -11.27 28.49
C LYS A 676 -27.46 -10.82 29.94
N ILE A 677 -26.74 -9.73 30.20
CA ILE A 677 -26.54 -9.19 31.55
C ILE A 677 -27.85 -8.57 32.07
N LYS A 678 -28.62 -7.86 31.23
CA LYS A 678 -29.96 -7.37 31.60
C LYS A 678 -30.88 -8.49 32.06
N LYS A 679 -30.92 -9.61 31.33
CA LYS A 679 -31.74 -10.77 31.70
C LYS A 679 -31.33 -11.36 33.05
N LEU A 680 -30.03 -11.43 33.33
CA LEU A 680 -29.49 -11.93 34.60
C LEU A 680 -29.80 -10.99 35.78
N VAL A 681 -29.68 -9.68 35.57
CA VAL A 681 -30.07 -8.68 36.58
C VAL A 681 -31.58 -8.74 36.85
N ALA A 682 -32.39 -8.83 35.81
CA ALA A 682 -33.84 -8.95 35.94
C ALA A 682 -34.26 -10.24 36.68
N SER A 683 -33.63 -11.38 36.39
CA SER A 683 -33.94 -12.64 37.09
C SER A 683 -33.58 -12.56 38.57
N LEU A 684 -32.42 -12.01 38.92
CA LEU A 684 -32.02 -11.87 40.33
C LEU A 684 -32.88 -10.87 41.12
N LYS A 685 -33.43 -9.84 40.46
CA LYS A 685 -34.37 -8.89 41.07
C LYS A 685 -35.80 -9.43 41.18
N GLY A 686 -36.16 -10.38 40.32
CA GLY A 686 -37.51 -10.96 40.22
C GLY A 686 -37.80 -12.15 41.14
N GLU A 687 -36.80 -12.73 41.82
CA GLU A 687 -36.97 -13.84 42.77
C GLU A 687 -37.47 -13.40 44.16
N LYS A 688 -38.48 -12.51 44.23
CA LYS A 688 -39.14 -12.14 45.50
C LYS A 688 -40.34 -13.01 45.84
#